data_AF-A0A9D3RQE0-F1
#
_entry.id   AF-A0A9D3RQE0-F1
#
_cell.length_a   1.000
_cell.length_b   1.000
_cell.length_c   1.000
_cell.angle_alpha   90.00
_cell.angle_beta   90.00
_cell.angle_gamma   90.00
#
_symmetry.space_group_name_H-M   'P 1'
#
loop_
_entity.id
_entity.type
_entity.pdbx_description
1 polymer ?
#
loop_
_entity_poly.entity_id
_entity_poly.type
_entity_poly.pdbx_seq_one_letter_code
_entity_poly.pdbx_strand_id
1 'polypeptide(L)'
;MFVLEQEEYTKEGIEWEFIDFGMDLAACIELIEKPMGIFSILEEECMFPKASDTTFKNKLYDQHMGKTAAFQKPKPAKGKAEAHFALVHYAGTVDYNIAGWLDKNKDPLNDSVVQLYQKSSMKLLAHLYASHSSAEEGQFIDNKKASEKLLGSIDVDHTQYKFGHTKVFFKAGLLGTLEEMRDEKLATLVTMTQALCRGYLMRREFVKMMERRESIYSIQYNIRSFMNVQHWPWMKLYFKIKPLLKSAEAEKEMANMKEEFAKCKEDLAKALAKKKELEEKMVSLLQEKNDLQLAVASERCEGLIKAKIQLEAKLKETSERLEDEEEINAELTAKKRKLEDECSELKKDIDDLELTLAKVEKEKHATENKVKNLTEEMVAQDESIAKLSKEKKALQEAHQQTLDDLQAEEDKVNTLTKAKTKLEQQVDDLEGSLEQEKKLRMDLERAKRKLEGDLKLAQETIMDLENDKQQSEEKLKKKDFETSQLLSKIEDEQSLGAQLQKKIKELQARIEELEEEIEAERAARAKVEKQRADLSRELEEISERLEEAGGATAAQIEMNKKREAEFQKLRRDLEESTLQHEATAAALRKKQADSVAELGEQIDNLQRVKQKLEKEKSEYKMEIDDLSSNMEAVAKSKSARHDCDLLREQYEEEQEAKAELQRGMSKANSEVAQWRSKYETDAIQRTEELEEAKKKLAQRLQEAEESIEAVNSKCASLEKTKQRLQGEVEDLMIDVERANAQAANLDKKQRNFDKVLAEAKQKYEEGQAELEGAQKEARSLSTELFKMKNSYEEALDQLETLKRENKNLQQEISDLTEQIGETGKTVHELEKAKKTVETEKAEIQTALEEAEGTLEHEESKILRVQLELSQVKGEVDRKLAEKDEETEQIKRNSQRVIESMQTTLDAEVRSRNDALRVKKKMEGDLNEMEIQLSHSNRQAAEAQKQLKNVQGQLKDAQLHLDDAIRGQEDMKEQVAMVERRNNLMLAEIEELRAALEQTERGRKVAEQELVDASERVGLLHSQNTSLINTKKKLETDLVQIQGEVDDTIQEARNAEEKAKKAITDAALMAEELKKEQDTSAHLERMKKNLEVTVKDLQHRLDEAESLAMKGGKKQLQKLEARVRELEGEVEAEQKRGADAVKGVRKYERKVKELTYQTEEDKKNVTRLQDLVDKLQLKVKAYKRQAEEAEEQANTHLSRYRKVQHEMEEAQERADIAESQVNKLRAKTRDANKGTEVAE
;
A
#
# COMPACT_ATOMS: atom_id res chain seq x y z
N MET A 1 17.51 -20.21 3.61
CA MET A 1 18.23 -20.10 2.32
C MET A 1 17.60 -21.02 1.28
N PHE A 2 17.73 -22.35 1.43
CA PHE A 2 17.19 -23.33 0.47
C PHE A 2 15.68 -23.24 0.24
N VAL A 3 14.90 -22.94 1.29
CA VAL A 3 13.44 -22.75 1.18
C VAL A 3 13.11 -21.54 0.33
N LEU A 4 13.69 -20.37 0.63
CA LEU A 4 13.45 -19.13 -0.13
C LEU A 4 13.86 -19.25 -1.61
N GLU A 5 14.94 -19.96 -1.92
CA GLU A 5 15.38 -20.17 -3.30
C GLU A 5 14.38 -21.03 -4.10
N GLN A 6 13.92 -22.13 -3.50
CA GLN A 6 12.94 -23.03 -4.13
C GLN A 6 11.52 -22.45 -4.16
N GLU A 7 11.16 -21.66 -3.14
CA GLU A 7 9.95 -20.84 -3.13
C GLU A 7 10.00 -19.79 -4.23
N GLU A 8 11.15 -19.15 -4.47
CA GLU A 8 11.31 -18.21 -5.57
C GLU A 8 11.21 -18.92 -6.93
N TYR A 9 11.78 -20.12 -7.11
CA TYR A 9 11.57 -20.93 -8.33
C TYR A 9 10.10 -21.26 -8.56
N THR A 10 9.40 -21.65 -7.49
CA THR A 10 7.96 -21.95 -7.53
C THR A 10 7.13 -20.70 -7.85
N LYS A 11 7.43 -19.59 -7.19
CA LYS A 11 6.79 -18.28 -7.37
C LYS A 11 7.00 -17.72 -8.78
N GLU A 12 8.16 -17.99 -9.35
CA GLU A 12 8.51 -17.64 -10.73
C GLU A 12 7.98 -18.67 -11.74
N GLY A 13 7.29 -19.73 -11.30
CA GLY A 13 6.65 -20.70 -12.20
C GLY A 13 7.63 -21.56 -12.99
N ILE A 14 8.85 -21.74 -12.47
CA ILE A 14 9.85 -22.63 -13.06
C ILE A 14 9.46 -24.06 -12.76
N GLU A 15 9.58 -24.94 -13.76
CA GLU A 15 9.44 -26.39 -13.56
C GLU A 15 10.57 -26.89 -12.65
N TRP A 16 10.23 -27.08 -11.37
CA TRP A 16 11.14 -27.46 -10.29
C TRP A 16 10.44 -28.41 -9.32
N GLU A 17 11.14 -29.46 -8.89
CA GLU A 17 10.67 -30.39 -7.86
C GLU A 17 11.26 -29.97 -6.51
N PHE A 18 10.42 -29.80 -5.48
CA PHE A 18 10.87 -29.30 -4.19
C PHE A 18 11.71 -30.36 -3.45
N ILE A 19 12.94 -30.00 -3.10
CA ILE A 19 13.90 -30.83 -2.40
C ILE A 19 13.99 -30.33 -0.96
N ASP A 20 13.57 -31.16 -0.01
CA ASP A 20 13.72 -30.87 1.42
C ASP A 20 15.11 -31.29 1.91
N PHE A 21 15.89 -30.32 2.39
CA PHE A 21 17.24 -30.53 2.93
C PHE A 21 17.23 -30.80 4.44
N GLY A 22 16.07 -30.80 5.12
CA GLY A 22 15.93 -31.16 6.53
C GLY A 22 16.62 -30.22 7.53
N MET A 23 17.03 -29.03 7.09
CA MET A 23 17.70 -28.01 7.92
C MET A 23 16.69 -26.97 8.39
N ASP A 24 15.93 -27.29 9.45
CA ASP A 24 14.93 -26.37 10.00
C ASP A 24 15.28 -25.88 11.42
N LEU A 25 15.52 -24.57 11.52
CA LEU A 25 15.72 -23.86 12.79
C LEU A 25 14.46 -23.15 13.27
N ALA A 26 13.35 -23.26 12.54
CA ALA A 26 12.08 -22.60 12.88
C ALA A 26 11.62 -22.98 14.28
N ALA A 27 11.77 -24.23 14.72
CA ALA A 27 11.42 -24.62 16.09
C ALA A 27 12.20 -23.85 17.18
N CYS A 28 13.45 -23.46 16.91
CA CYS A 28 14.25 -22.63 17.82
C CYS A 28 13.91 -21.14 17.71
N ILE A 29 13.58 -20.66 16.51
CA ILE A 29 13.18 -19.27 16.27
C ILE A 29 11.78 -19.01 16.84
N GLU A 30 10.82 -19.90 16.60
CA GLU A 30 9.47 -19.84 17.16
C GLU A 30 9.48 -19.86 18.69
N LEU A 31 10.38 -20.64 19.30
CA LEU A 31 10.56 -20.64 20.75
C LEU A 31 10.96 -19.24 21.28
N ILE A 32 11.61 -18.42 20.46
CA ILE A 32 12.07 -17.08 20.84
C ILE A 32 11.02 -16.01 20.50
N GLU A 33 10.49 -16.00 19.27
CA GLU A 33 9.75 -14.86 18.70
C GLU A 33 8.22 -15.01 18.71
N LYS A 34 7.69 -16.25 18.76
CA LYS A 34 6.25 -16.50 18.65
C LYS A 34 5.51 -15.99 19.90
N PRO A 35 4.19 -15.71 19.83
CA PRO A 35 3.40 -15.43 21.03
C PRO A 35 3.58 -16.51 22.10
N MET A 36 3.81 -16.11 23.34
CA MET A 36 4.23 -16.98 24.45
C MET A 36 5.62 -17.63 24.29
N GLY A 37 6.46 -17.12 23.39
CA GLY A 37 7.88 -17.43 23.28
C GLY A 37 8.72 -16.59 24.25
N ILE A 38 10.04 -16.80 24.23
CA ILE A 38 10.97 -16.19 25.20
C ILE A 38 10.89 -14.65 25.20
N PHE A 39 10.80 -13.99 24.03
CA PHE A 39 10.69 -12.53 23.95
C PHE A 39 9.35 -12.01 24.43
N SER A 40 8.23 -12.61 24.01
CA SER A 40 6.90 -12.17 24.46
C SER A 40 6.73 -12.32 25.97
N ILE A 41 7.21 -13.42 26.56
CA ILE A 41 7.17 -13.62 28.02
C ILE A 41 8.08 -12.60 28.74
N LEU A 42 9.21 -12.23 28.14
CA LEU A 42 10.12 -11.24 28.70
C LEU A 42 9.49 -9.85 28.67
N GLU A 43 8.85 -9.47 27.56
CA GLU A 43 8.13 -8.20 27.40
C GLU A 43 6.97 -8.08 28.38
N GLU A 44 6.15 -9.13 28.51
CA GLU A 44 5.06 -9.17 29.49
C GLU A 44 5.59 -8.99 30.92
N GLU A 45 6.62 -9.76 31.31
CA GLU A 45 7.23 -9.64 32.64
C GLU A 45 7.89 -8.26 32.85
N CYS A 46 8.41 -7.60 31.81
CA CYS A 46 8.94 -6.24 31.92
C CYS A 46 7.85 -5.21 32.28
N MET A 47 6.59 -5.44 31.88
CA MET A 47 5.47 -4.53 32.14
C MET A 47 4.86 -4.72 33.54
N PHE A 48 5.11 -5.84 34.21
CA PHE A 48 4.58 -6.10 35.55
C PHE A 48 5.44 -5.46 36.65
N PRO A 49 4.88 -4.57 37.50
CA PRO A 49 5.66 -3.81 38.49
C PRO A 49 6.40 -4.63 39.56
N LYS A 50 6.01 -5.89 39.76
CA LYS A 50 6.59 -6.80 40.77
C LYS A 50 7.30 -8.02 40.16
N ALA A 51 7.43 -8.08 38.84
CA ALA A 51 8.14 -9.18 38.17
C ALA A 51 9.65 -9.09 38.43
N SER A 52 10.31 -10.25 38.44
CA SER A 52 11.75 -10.41 38.63
C SER A 52 12.31 -11.42 37.62
N ASP A 53 13.62 -11.43 37.38
CA ASP A 53 14.22 -12.41 36.47
C ASP A 53 13.89 -13.86 36.90
N THR A 54 13.65 -14.09 38.20
CA THR A 54 13.24 -15.40 38.73
C THR A 54 11.80 -15.77 38.34
N THR A 55 10.86 -14.81 38.33
CA THR A 55 9.49 -15.06 37.87
C THR A 55 9.44 -15.30 36.36
N PHE A 56 10.26 -14.57 35.61
CA PHE A 56 10.48 -14.81 34.17
C PHE A 56 11.00 -16.23 33.91
N LYS A 57 12.04 -16.67 34.62
CA LYS A 57 12.55 -18.06 34.52
C LYS A 57 11.48 -19.11 34.72
N ASN A 58 10.67 -18.94 35.77
CA ASN A 58 9.66 -19.93 36.14
C ASN A 58 8.60 -20.02 35.05
N LYS A 59 8.16 -18.88 34.49
CA LYS A 59 7.25 -18.86 33.33
C LYS A 59 7.84 -19.55 32.10
N LEU A 60 9.13 -19.33 31.79
CA LEU A 60 9.80 -20.04 30.69
C LEU A 60 9.82 -21.56 30.92
N TYR A 61 10.09 -21.99 32.14
CA TYR A 61 10.15 -23.40 32.52
C TYR A 61 8.76 -24.06 32.41
N ASP A 62 7.71 -23.41 32.91
CA ASP A 62 6.33 -23.91 32.84
C ASP A 62 5.81 -23.95 31.38
N GLN A 63 6.23 -22.97 30.57
CA GLN A 63 5.76 -22.85 29.19
C GLN A 63 6.50 -23.77 28.22
N HIS A 64 7.81 -24.00 28.39
CA HIS A 64 8.63 -24.66 27.35
C HIS A 64 9.33 -25.96 27.77
N MET A 65 9.54 -26.21 29.07
CA MET A 65 10.26 -27.42 29.49
C MET A 65 9.49 -28.69 29.14
N GLY A 66 10.15 -29.62 28.43
CA GLY A 66 9.56 -30.90 28.03
C GLY A 66 8.59 -30.82 26.84
N LYS A 67 8.23 -29.60 26.39
CA LYS A 67 7.36 -29.37 25.22
C LYS A 67 8.15 -29.09 23.95
N THR A 68 9.32 -28.46 24.06
CA THR A 68 10.18 -28.14 22.91
C THR A 68 11.59 -28.68 23.12
N ALA A 69 12.11 -29.47 22.16
CA ALA A 69 13.45 -30.08 22.25
C ALA A 69 14.61 -29.05 22.26
N ALA A 70 14.35 -27.85 21.73
CA ALA A 70 15.30 -26.73 21.70
C ALA A 70 15.50 -26.03 23.06
N PHE A 71 14.62 -26.22 24.05
CA PHE A 71 14.74 -25.65 25.41
C PHE A 71 15.20 -26.71 26.41
N GLN A 72 16.35 -26.49 27.06
CA GLN A 72 16.98 -27.47 27.95
C GLN A 72 17.38 -26.86 29.31
N LYS A 73 17.59 -27.74 30.29
CA LYS A 73 18.24 -27.37 31.55
C LYS A 73 19.75 -27.22 31.31
N PRO A 74 20.39 -26.20 31.92
CA PRO A 74 21.82 -25.96 31.73
C PRO A 74 22.62 -27.09 32.39
N LYS A 75 23.74 -27.48 31.76
CA LYS A 75 24.62 -28.51 32.31
C LYS A 75 25.61 -27.87 33.29
N PRO A 76 25.65 -28.27 34.57
CA PRO A 76 26.54 -27.65 35.54
C PRO A 76 28.01 -27.95 35.18
N ALA A 77 28.75 -26.92 34.78
CA ALA A 77 30.19 -26.98 34.56
C ALA A 77 30.94 -26.30 35.71
N LYS A 78 31.86 -27.01 36.37
CA LYS A 78 32.67 -26.46 37.47
C LYS A 78 33.41 -25.20 37.02
N GLY A 79 33.18 -24.08 37.71
CA GLY A 79 33.90 -22.81 37.52
C GLY A 79 33.25 -21.80 36.57
N LYS A 80 32.06 -22.07 36.03
CA LYS A 80 31.26 -21.09 35.25
C LYS A 80 30.13 -20.50 36.10
N ALA A 81 29.71 -19.28 35.75
CA ALA A 81 28.56 -18.61 36.37
C ALA A 81 27.28 -19.44 36.19
N GLU A 82 26.39 -19.41 37.18
CA GLU A 82 25.16 -20.20 37.20
C GLU A 82 24.23 -19.75 36.05
N ALA A 83 24.06 -20.64 35.07
CA ALA A 83 23.11 -20.45 33.98
C ALA A 83 21.72 -20.89 34.43
N HIS A 84 20.69 -20.24 33.88
CA HIS A 84 19.31 -20.44 34.28
C HIS A 84 18.53 -21.31 33.28
N PHE A 85 18.89 -21.30 31.99
CA PHE A 85 18.36 -22.20 30.97
C PHE A 85 19.38 -22.37 29.82
N ALA A 86 19.18 -23.36 28.96
CA ALA A 86 20.00 -23.59 27.78
C ALA A 86 19.14 -23.69 26.51
N LEU A 87 19.63 -23.17 25.40
CA LEU A 87 18.99 -23.30 24.08
C LEU A 87 19.88 -24.09 23.13
N VAL A 88 19.26 -24.96 22.33
CA VAL A 88 19.94 -25.68 21.25
C VAL A 88 19.85 -24.86 19.97
N HIS A 89 20.95 -24.23 19.59
CA HIS A 89 21.08 -23.48 18.34
C HIS A 89 21.80 -24.31 17.28
N TYR A 90 21.78 -23.86 16.02
CA TYR A 90 22.50 -24.49 14.92
C TYR A 90 24.02 -24.62 15.16
N ALA A 91 24.60 -23.66 15.90
CA ALA A 91 26.02 -23.61 16.25
C ALA A 91 26.34 -24.41 17.53
N GLY A 92 25.34 -24.99 18.19
CA GLY A 92 25.47 -25.77 19.43
C GLY A 92 24.56 -25.30 20.57
N THR A 93 24.62 -26.00 21.70
CA THR A 93 23.87 -25.65 22.92
C THR A 93 24.53 -24.48 23.66
N VAL A 94 23.76 -23.44 23.96
CA VAL A 94 24.22 -22.23 24.65
C VAL A 94 23.48 -22.07 25.98
N ASP A 95 24.24 -21.92 27.07
CA ASP A 95 23.73 -21.67 28.41
C ASP A 95 23.53 -20.15 28.64
N TYR A 96 22.32 -19.74 29.04
CA TYR A 96 21.95 -18.35 29.27
C TYR A 96 21.80 -18.02 30.75
N ASN A 97 22.33 -16.85 31.15
CA ASN A 97 22.11 -16.25 32.45
C ASN A 97 21.16 -15.06 32.30
N ILE A 98 20.01 -15.12 32.97
CA ILE A 98 18.93 -14.13 32.91
C ILE A 98 19.09 -12.95 33.87
N ALA A 99 20.16 -12.93 34.68
CA ALA A 99 20.35 -11.86 35.66
C ALA A 99 20.43 -10.47 35.00
N GLY A 100 19.55 -9.58 35.46
CA GLY A 100 19.34 -8.24 34.96
C GLY A 100 18.69 -8.17 33.58
N TRP A 101 18.06 -9.24 33.08
CA TRP A 101 17.39 -9.21 31.78
C TRP A 101 16.19 -8.28 31.78
N LEU A 102 15.35 -8.31 32.81
CA LEU A 102 14.20 -7.40 32.89
C LEU A 102 14.64 -5.94 32.92
N ASP A 103 15.71 -5.60 33.64
CA ASP A 103 16.22 -4.24 33.71
C ASP A 103 16.91 -3.80 32.42
N LYS A 104 17.68 -4.69 31.78
CA LYS A 104 18.30 -4.44 30.47
C LYS A 104 17.26 -4.26 29.37
N ASN A 105 16.13 -4.96 29.46
CA ASN A 105 15.07 -4.92 28.44
C ASN A 105 14.04 -3.81 28.71
N LYS A 106 13.85 -3.39 29.97
CA LYS A 106 13.15 -2.14 30.31
C LYS A 106 13.90 -0.92 29.81
N ASP A 107 15.21 -1.06 29.58
CA ASP A 107 16.16 -0.03 29.15
C ASP A 107 15.80 1.37 29.68
N PRO A 108 15.70 1.54 31.03
CA PRO A 108 15.14 2.74 31.62
C PRO A 108 16.11 3.91 31.44
N LEU A 109 16.02 4.57 30.29
CA LEU A 109 16.64 5.85 30.05
C LEU A 109 15.80 6.92 30.75
N ASN A 110 16.48 7.88 31.37
CA ASN A 110 15.78 9.01 31.95
C ASN A 110 15.22 9.87 30.79
N ASP A 111 13.90 9.86 30.61
CA ASP A 111 13.21 10.64 29.57
C ASP A 111 13.57 12.13 29.58
N SER A 112 13.88 12.67 30.76
CA SER A 112 14.32 14.06 30.90
C SER A 112 15.66 14.30 30.21
N VAL A 113 16.56 13.30 30.23
CA VAL A 113 17.88 13.34 29.60
C VAL A 113 17.78 13.12 28.08
N VAL A 114 16.91 12.22 27.64
CA VAL A 114 16.65 12.00 26.20
C VAL A 114 16.05 13.26 25.56
N GLN A 115 15.06 13.89 26.22
CA GLN A 115 14.47 15.15 25.77
C GLN A 115 15.47 16.31 25.81
N LEU A 116 16.40 16.32 26.78
CA LEU A 116 17.49 17.29 26.86
C LEU A 116 18.43 17.13 25.66
N TYR A 117 18.79 15.90 25.28
CA TYR A 117 19.67 15.63 24.14
C TYR A 117 18.98 15.86 22.78
N GLN A 118 17.68 15.59 22.65
CA GLN A 118 16.87 15.99 21.49
C GLN A 118 16.74 17.52 21.31
N LYS A 119 17.00 18.28 22.39
CA LYS A 119 17.04 19.75 22.45
C LYS A 119 18.46 20.30 22.61
N SER A 120 19.48 19.44 22.50
CA SER A 120 20.88 19.85 22.63
C SER A 120 21.23 20.93 21.62
N SER A 121 22.03 21.91 22.03
CA SER A 121 22.62 22.93 21.15
C SER A 121 23.64 22.34 20.16
N MET A 122 24.16 21.14 20.44
CA MET A 122 25.08 20.42 19.56
C MET A 122 24.27 19.58 18.56
N LYS A 123 24.20 20.04 17.30
CA LYS A 123 23.30 19.47 16.27
C LYS A 123 23.48 17.98 15.99
N LEU A 124 24.70 17.46 16.12
CA LEU A 124 24.98 16.03 15.96
C LEU A 124 24.25 15.21 17.03
N LEU A 125 24.28 15.68 18.28
CA LEU A 125 23.57 15.07 19.41
C LEU A 125 22.04 15.13 19.22
N ALA A 126 21.51 16.23 18.67
CA ALA A 126 20.08 16.35 18.38
C ALA A 126 19.61 15.51 17.17
N HIS A 127 20.54 15.14 16.27
CA HIS A 127 20.24 14.28 15.11
C HIS A 127 20.33 12.79 15.41
N LEU A 128 21.26 12.37 16.29
CA LEU A 128 21.39 10.98 16.73
C LEU A 128 20.13 10.44 17.44
N TYR A 129 19.22 11.34 17.87
CA TYR A 129 17.98 11.00 18.57
C TYR A 129 16.71 11.37 17.75
N ALA A 130 16.77 11.36 16.41
CA ALA A 130 15.64 11.61 15.50
C ALA A 130 15.37 10.42 14.54
N SER A 131 14.11 10.00 14.38
CA SER A 131 13.70 8.83 13.56
C SER A 131 13.19 9.21 12.15
N HIS A 132 13.44 8.36 11.14
CA HIS A 132 13.02 8.49 9.73
C HIS A 132 12.48 7.16 9.17
N SER A 133 11.56 7.21 8.20
CA SER A 133 11.03 6.07 7.44
C SER A 133 11.02 6.36 5.93
N SER A 134 11.31 5.33 5.13
CA SER A 134 11.57 5.34 3.68
C SER A 134 10.39 4.87 2.82
N ALA A 135 10.40 5.21 1.53
CA ALA A 135 9.36 4.99 0.52
C ALA A 135 9.87 4.16 -0.68
N GLU A 136 8.96 3.52 -1.46
CA GLU A 136 9.27 2.89 -2.76
C GLU A 136 8.14 3.07 -3.82
N GLU A 137 8.56 2.99 -5.10
CA GLU A 137 7.89 3.32 -6.37
C GLU A 137 7.43 2.07 -7.19
N GLY A 138 6.63 2.32 -8.25
CA GLY A 138 5.92 1.33 -9.08
C GLY A 138 6.57 0.84 -10.40
N GLN A 139 5.79 0.12 -11.22
CA GLN A 139 6.19 -0.72 -12.38
C GLN A 139 5.56 -0.30 -13.73
N PHE A 140 6.19 -0.70 -14.87
CA PHE A 140 5.60 -0.73 -16.23
C PHE A 140 6.10 -1.93 -17.10
N ILE A 141 5.13 -2.60 -17.77
CA ILE A 141 5.09 -3.51 -18.96
C ILE A 141 5.95 -4.81 -19.03
N ASP A 142 5.35 -5.85 -19.64
CA ASP A 142 5.77 -7.28 -19.68
C ASP A 142 6.96 -7.57 -20.61
N ASN A 143 8.13 -7.72 -19.98
CA ASN A 143 9.43 -7.99 -20.60
C ASN A 143 9.67 -9.49 -20.91
N LYS A 144 8.80 -10.41 -20.46
CA LYS A 144 9.05 -11.85 -20.55
C LYS A 144 9.04 -12.35 -22.00
N LYS A 145 8.00 -12.04 -22.76
CA LYS A 145 7.87 -12.47 -24.17
C LYS A 145 8.97 -11.91 -25.08
N ALA A 146 9.46 -10.71 -24.79
CA ALA A 146 10.58 -10.13 -25.53
C ALA A 146 11.88 -10.89 -25.23
N SER A 147 12.11 -11.21 -23.96
CA SER A 147 13.29 -11.96 -23.51
C SER A 147 13.32 -13.39 -24.06
N GLU A 148 12.16 -14.07 -24.12
CA GLU A 148 12.03 -15.42 -24.71
C GLU A 148 12.45 -15.45 -26.18
N LYS A 149 12.00 -14.47 -26.98
CA LYS A 149 12.39 -14.37 -28.40
C LYS A 149 13.87 -14.02 -28.58
N LEU A 150 14.42 -13.16 -27.72
CA LEU A 150 15.82 -12.76 -27.80
C LEU A 150 16.75 -13.92 -27.46
N LEU A 151 16.53 -14.60 -26.33
CA LEU A 151 17.34 -15.75 -25.93
C LEU A 151 17.19 -16.92 -26.90
N GLY A 152 15.99 -17.16 -27.46
CA GLY A 152 15.79 -18.17 -28.50
C GLY A 152 16.43 -17.84 -29.85
N SER A 153 16.85 -16.58 -30.08
CA SER A 153 17.59 -16.17 -31.29
C SER A 153 19.09 -16.38 -31.18
N ILE A 154 19.59 -16.67 -29.98
CA ILE A 154 20.99 -16.98 -29.69
C ILE A 154 21.06 -18.51 -29.49
N ASP A 155 22.03 -19.17 -30.10
CA ASP A 155 22.18 -20.65 -30.06
C ASP A 155 22.73 -21.13 -28.70
N VAL A 156 21.99 -20.84 -27.63
CA VAL A 156 22.28 -21.24 -26.26
C VAL A 156 21.38 -22.41 -25.89
N ASP A 157 21.98 -23.48 -25.36
CA ASP A 157 21.24 -24.66 -24.94
C ASP A 157 20.18 -24.35 -23.88
N HIS A 158 18.93 -24.76 -24.12
CA HIS A 158 17.78 -24.51 -23.25
C HIS A 158 17.92 -25.13 -21.84
N THR A 159 18.89 -26.02 -21.59
CA THR A 159 19.12 -26.58 -20.24
C THR A 159 20.01 -25.68 -19.37
N GLN A 160 20.63 -24.64 -19.95
CA GLN A 160 21.50 -23.70 -19.27
C GLN A 160 20.75 -22.49 -18.70
N TYR A 161 19.47 -22.32 -19.04
CA TYR A 161 18.62 -21.25 -18.52
C TYR A 161 17.17 -21.70 -18.34
N LYS A 162 16.43 -20.98 -17.49
CA LYS A 162 14.99 -21.19 -17.25
C LYS A 162 14.27 -19.84 -17.19
N PHE A 163 13.12 -19.75 -17.84
CA PHE A 163 12.28 -18.56 -17.78
C PHE A 163 11.34 -18.62 -16.58
N GLY A 164 11.52 -17.69 -15.65
CA GLY A 164 10.54 -17.37 -14.62
C GLY A 164 9.43 -16.45 -15.16
N HIS A 165 8.47 -16.09 -14.32
CA HIS A 165 7.39 -15.14 -14.63
C HIS A 165 7.91 -13.72 -14.82
N THR A 166 8.88 -13.30 -14.01
CA THR A 166 9.50 -11.97 -14.04
C THR A 166 11.00 -12.01 -14.27
N LYS A 167 11.67 -13.12 -13.95
CA LYS A 167 13.13 -13.27 -14.01
C LYS A 167 13.57 -14.38 -14.97
N VAL A 168 14.79 -14.28 -15.49
CA VAL A 168 15.46 -15.37 -16.22
C VAL A 168 16.57 -15.92 -15.32
N PHE A 169 16.59 -17.23 -15.14
CA PHE A 169 17.54 -17.93 -14.30
C PHE A 169 18.58 -18.59 -15.17
N PHE A 170 19.86 -18.29 -14.93
CA PHE A 170 20.98 -18.85 -15.66
C PHE A 170 21.76 -19.82 -14.77
N LYS A 171 22.24 -20.92 -15.34
CA LYS A 171 23.28 -21.72 -14.68
C LYS A 171 24.56 -20.90 -14.57
N ALA A 172 25.34 -21.19 -13.53
CA ALA A 172 26.63 -20.53 -13.31
C ALA A 172 27.54 -20.68 -14.55
N GLY A 173 28.15 -19.57 -14.98
CA GLY A 173 29.03 -19.51 -16.15
C GLY A 173 28.38 -18.95 -17.42
N LEU A 174 27.10 -19.27 -17.70
CA LEU A 174 26.45 -18.86 -18.95
C LEU A 174 26.37 -17.32 -19.11
N LEU A 175 26.09 -16.60 -18.03
CA LEU A 175 26.04 -15.13 -18.07
C LEU A 175 27.40 -14.53 -18.47
N GLY A 176 28.51 -15.11 -18.02
CA GLY A 176 29.85 -14.66 -18.39
C GLY A 176 30.09 -14.79 -19.90
N THR A 177 29.72 -15.94 -20.47
CA THR A 177 29.83 -16.17 -21.92
C THR A 177 28.95 -15.20 -22.72
N LEU A 178 27.72 -14.94 -22.27
CA LEU A 178 26.83 -13.96 -22.92
C LEU A 178 27.39 -12.53 -22.88
N GLU A 179 28.01 -12.14 -21.78
CA GLU A 179 28.66 -10.83 -21.63
C GLU A 179 29.89 -10.71 -22.57
N GLU A 180 30.72 -11.75 -22.68
CA GLU A 180 31.85 -11.77 -23.63
C GLU A 180 31.39 -11.62 -25.08
N MET A 181 30.35 -12.38 -25.48
CA MET A 181 29.75 -12.27 -26.81
C MET A 181 29.18 -10.88 -27.08
N ARG A 182 28.57 -10.26 -26.07
CA ARG A 182 28.03 -8.89 -26.17
C ARG A 182 29.16 -7.89 -26.35
N ASP A 183 30.24 -8.01 -25.59
CA ASP A 183 31.36 -7.07 -25.60
C ASP A 183 32.11 -7.09 -26.94
N GLU A 184 32.27 -8.25 -27.59
CA GLU A 184 32.82 -8.33 -28.95
C GLU A 184 31.98 -7.55 -29.97
N LYS A 185 30.64 -7.66 -29.89
CA LYS A 185 29.73 -6.93 -30.79
C LYS A 185 29.70 -5.44 -30.48
N LEU A 186 29.69 -5.07 -29.21
CA LEU A 186 29.75 -3.67 -28.77
C LEU A 186 31.08 -3.03 -29.17
N ALA A 187 32.21 -3.72 -29.13
CA ALA A 187 33.51 -3.16 -29.52
C ALA A 187 33.49 -2.57 -30.94
N THR A 188 32.84 -3.24 -31.88
CA THR A 188 32.69 -2.74 -33.27
C THR A 188 31.86 -1.46 -33.33
N LEU A 189 30.66 -1.50 -32.73
CA LEU A 189 29.73 -0.36 -32.74
C LEU A 189 30.30 0.85 -31.99
N VAL A 190 30.86 0.62 -30.81
CA VAL A 190 31.49 1.65 -29.98
C VAL A 190 32.66 2.28 -30.71
N THR A 191 33.50 1.50 -31.41
CA THR A 191 34.61 2.05 -32.17
C THR A 191 34.13 2.96 -33.32
N MET A 192 33.10 2.56 -34.05
CA MET A 192 32.49 3.38 -35.10
C MET A 192 31.89 4.68 -34.52
N THR A 193 31.10 4.57 -33.45
CA THR A 193 30.52 5.73 -32.77
C THR A 193 31.60 6.66 -32.24
N GLN A 194 32.65 6.13 -31.60
CA GLN A 194 33.78 6.91 -31.11
C GLN A 194 34.51 7.63 -32.26
N ALA A 195 34.75 6.97 -33.39
CA ALA A 195 35.39 7.59 -34.55
C ALA A 195 34.55 8.75 -35.10
N LEU A 196 33.23 8.56 -35.22
CA LEU A 196 32.31 9.62 -35.65
C LEU A 196 32.26 10.78 -34.66
N CYS A 197 32.15 10.51 -33.35
CA CYS A 197 32.16 11.54 -32.30
C CYS A 197 33.47 12.31 -32.26
N ARG A 198 34.62 11.63 -32.35
CA ARG A 198 35.95 12.28 -32.42
C ARG A 198 36.06 13.15 -33.67
N GLY A 199 35.64 12.63 -34.83
CA GLY A 199 35.63 13.40 -36.09
C GLY A 199 34.72 14.63 -36.03
N TYR A 200 33.51 14.50 -35.49
CA TYR A 200 32.58 15.61 -35.28
C TYR A 200 33.17 16.68 -34.35
N LEU A 201 33.70 16.26 -33.19
CA LEU A 201 34.31 17.15 -32.23
C LEU A 201 35.50 17.91 -32.82
N MET A 202 36.40 17.21 -33.50
CA MET A 202 37.59 17.83 -34.10
C MET A 202 37.24 18.81 -35.21
N ARG A 203 36.25 18.51 -36.06
CA ARG A 203 35.76 19.49 -37.05
C ARG A 203 35.18 20.74 -36.39
N ARG A 204 34.39 20.58 -35.32
CA ARG A 204 33.82 21.72 -34.60
C ARG A 204 34.88 22.56 -33.89
N GLU A 205 35.87 21.92 -33.26
CA GLU A 205 36.99 22.62 -32.64
C GLU A 205 37.89 23.29 -33.70
N PHE A 206 38.07 22.68 -34.87
CA PHE A 206 38.77 23.29 -36.00
C PHE A 206 38.10 24.58 -36.47
N VAL A 207 36.76 24.60 -36.62
CA VAL A 207 36.02 25.81 -36.97
C VAL A 207 36.25 26.91 -35.94
N LYS A 208 36.14 26.61 -34.64
CA LYS A 208 36.45 27.57 -33.56
C LYS A 208 37.90 28.05 -33.60
N MET A 209 38.85 27.18 -33.93
CA MET A 209 40.26 27.55 -34.06
C MET A 209 40.47 28.50 -35.25
N MET A 210 39.76 28.30 -36.36
CA MET A 210 39.79 29.19 -37.52
C MET A 210 39.18 30.55 -37.20
N GLU A 211 38.02 30.61 -36.54
CA GLU A 211 37.41 31.86 -36.07
C GLU A 211 38.33 32.64 -35.12
N ARG A 212 39.00 31.93 -34.20
CA ARG A 212 40.02 32.51 -33.32
C ARG A 212 41.20 33.04 -34.11
N ARG A 213 41.69 32.31 -35.11
CA ARG A 213 42.81 32.74 -35.97
C ARG A 213 42.46 34.04 -36.71
N GLU A 214 41.27 34.15 -37.29
CA GLU A 214 40.81 35.39 -37.95
C GLU A 214 40.70 36.56 -36.97
N SER A 215 40.14 36.31 -35.78
CA SER A 215 40.07 37.29 -34.70
C SER A 215 41.47 37.76 -34.27
N ILE A 216 42.43 36.83 -34.16
CA ILE A 216 43.83 37.14 -33.84
C ILE A 216 44.47 38.00 -34.92
N TYR A 217 44.25 37.72 -36.20
CA TYR A 217 44.78 38.57 -37.27
C TYR A 217 44.22 40.00 -37.18
N SER A 218 42.92 40.14 -36.93
CA SER A 218 42.29 41.47 -36.74
C SER A 218 42.89 42.21 -35.54
N ILE A 219 43.11 41.52 -34.42
CA ILE A 219 43.74 42.09 -33.22
C ILE A 219 45.19 42.48 -33.51
N GLN A 220 45.97 41.60 -34.15
CA GLN A 220 47.38 41.86 -34.49
C GLN A 220 47.53 43.05 -35.44
N TYR A 221 46.66 43.14 -36.45
CA TYR A 221 46.64 44.29 -37.37
C TYR A 221 46.35 45.59 -36.63
N ASN A 222 45.32 45.60 -35.77
CA ASN A 222 44.97 46.78 -34.97
C ASN A 222 46.08 47.18 -34.00
N ILE A 223 46.71 46.22 -33.32
CA ILE A 223 47.85 46.49 -32.44
C ILE A 223 49.01 47.07 -33.26
N ARG A 224 49.37 46.48 -34.41
CA ARG A 224 50.46 46.98 -35.25
C ARG A 224 50.19 48.42 -35.72
N SER A 225 48.98 48.70 -36.17
CA SER A 225 48.54 50.05 -36.56
C SER A 225 48.60 51.02 -35.38
N PHE A 226 48.13 50.62 -34.19
CA PHE A 226 48.25 51.44 -32.99
C PHE A 226 49.70 51.70 -32.60
N MET A 227 50.58 50.69 -32.67
CA MET A 227 52.00 50.82 -32.32
C MET A 227 52.75 51.80 -33.24
N ASN A 228 52.32 51.92 -34.50
CA ASN A 228 52.85 52.92 -35.43
C ASN A 228 52.41 54.35 -35.07
N VAL A 229 51.20 54.50 -34.54
CA VAL A 229 50.56 55.82 -34.36
C VAL A 229 50.65 56.34 -32.91
N GLN A 230 50.83 55.47 -31.92
CA GLN A 230 50.85 55.83 -30.48
C GLN A 230 51.92 56.86 -30.10
N HIS A 231 53.05 56.88 -30.81
CA HIS A 231 54.14 57.80 -30.54
C HIS A 231 54.07 59.06 -31.41
N TRP A 232 53.19 59.07 -32.42
CA TRP A 232 53.01 60.17 -33.35
C TRP A 232 52.47 61.41 -32.60
N PRO A 233 53.14 62.58 -32.69
CA PRO A 233 52.74 63.78 -31.94
C PRO A 233 51.28 64.20 -32.15
N TRP A 234 50.77 64.07 -33.38
CA TRP A 234 49.38 64.38 -33.72
C TRP A 234 48.37 63.46 -33.00
N MET A 235 48.69 62.17 -32.84
CA MET A 235 47.82 61.25 -32.12
C MET A 235 47.83 61.51 -30.61
N LYS A 236 48.99 61.88 -30.04
CA LYS A 236 49.09 62.29 -28.63
C LYS A 236 48.26 63.53 -28.34
N LEU A 237 48.27 64.50 -29.27
CA LEU A 237 47.41 65.69 -29.18
C LEU A 237 45.93 65.31 -29.29
N TYR A 238 45.58 64.47 -30.26
CA TYR A 238 44.21 63.95 -30.42
C TYR A 238 43.70 63.24 -29.16
N PHE A 239 44.49 62.35 -28.54
CA PHE A 239 44.10 61.68 -27.29
C PHE A 239 43.90 62.62 -26.10
N LYS A 240 44.59 63.77 -26.06
CA LYS A 240 44.36 64.81 -25.04
C LYS A 240 43.10 65.64 -25.33
N ILE A 241 42.77 65.86 -26.59
CA ILE A 241 41.60 66.65 -27.02
C ILE A 241 40.32 65.81 -26.99
N LYS A 242 40.37 64.52 -27.35
CA LYS A 242 39.21 63.63 -27.48
C LYS A 242 38.30 63.63 -26.25
N PRO A 243 38.79 63.50 -24.99
CA PRO A 243 37.94 63.52 -23.80
C PRO A 243 37.28 64.87 -23.50
N LEU A 244 37.69 65.95 -24.17
CA LEU A 244 37.09 67.28 -24.07
C LEU A 244 35.92 67.46 -25.05
N LEU A 245 35.82 66.60 -26.07
CA LEU A 245 34.76 66.59 -27.08
C LEU A 245 33.59 65.68 -26.64
N LYS A 246 33.08 65.89 -25.42
CA LYS A 246 32.14 64.98 -24.76
C LYS A 246 30.72 64.96 -25.32
N SER A 247 30.31 65.85 -26.23
CA SER A 247 28.87 65.96 -26.56
C SER A 247 28.31 64.67 -27.17
N ALA A 248 29.05 64.04 -28.09
CA ALA A 248 28.63 62.79 -28.74
C ALA A 248 28.78 61.56 -27.82
N GLU A 249 29.84 61.51 -26.99
CA GLU A 249 30.01 60.45 -25.98
C GLU A 249 28.96 60.55 -24.88
N ALA A 250 28.60 61.76 -24.43
CA ALA A 250 27.54 62.00 -23.45
C ALA A 250 26.14 61.68 -24.00
N GLU A 251 25.85 61.95 -25.28
CA GLU A 251 24.61 61.51 -25.91
C GLU A 251 24.51 60.00 -25.99
N LYS A 252 25.60 59.31 -26.36
CA LYS A 252 25.66 57.84 -26.40
C LYS A 252 25.54 57.22 -24.99
N GLU A 253 26.23 57.77 -24.00
CA GLU A 253 26.10 57.37 -22.60
C GLU A 253 24.68 57.61 -22.08
N MET A 254 24.04 58.72 -22.45
CA MET A 254 22.65 59.01 -22.08
C MET A 254 21.66 58.03 -22.75
N ALA A 255 21.92 57.63 -24.00
CA ALA A 255 21.12 56.62 -24.68
C ALA A 255 21.26 55.24 -24.02
N ASN A 256 22.50 54.80 -23.73
CA ASN A 256 22.76 53.56 -23.01
C ASN A 256 22.14 53.57 -21.61
N MET A 257 22.30 54.67 -20.85
CA MET A 257 21.67 54.79 -19.53
C MET A 257 20.14 54.75 -19.60
N LYS A 258 19.52 55.27 -20.66
CA LYS A 258 18.07 55.15 -20.86
C LYS A 258 17.64 53.70 -21.10
N GLU A 259 18.40 52.95 -21.88
CA GLU A 259 18.16 51.52 -22.14
C GLU A 259 18.36 50.68 -20.87
N GLU A 260 19.47 50.89 -20.16
CA GLU A 260 19.76 50.22 -18.89
C GLU A 260 18.70 50.57 -17.83
N PHE A 261 18.27 51.84 -17.76
CA PHE A 261 17.21 52.26 -16.85
C PHE A 261 15.87 51.61 -17.20
N ALA A 262 15.53 51.51 -18.49
CA ALA A 262 14.30 50.84 -18.94
C ALA A 262 14.31 49.35 -18.58
N LYS A 263 15.44 48.65 -18.82
CA LYS A 263 15.63 47.25 -18.44
C LYS A 263 15.55 47.04 -16.94
N CYS A 264 16.27 47.86 -16.16
CA CYS A 264 16.25 47.78 -14.71
C CYS A 264 14.85 48.07 -14.13
N LYS A 265 14.08 48.97 -14.77
CA LYS A 265 12.69 49.26 -14.40
C LYS A 265 11.76 48.07 -14.68
N GLU A 266 11.94 47.37 -15.80
CA GLU A 266 11.17 46.16 -16.13
C GLU A 266 11.49 45.02 -15.13
N ASP A 267 12.76 44.80 -14.83
CA ASP A 267 13.20 43.79 -13.86
C ASP A 267 12.67 44.11 -12.46
N LEU A 268 12.71 45.39 -12.06
CA LEU A 268 12.13 45.85 -10.79
C LEU A 268 10.61 45.63 -10.76
N ALA A 269 9.89 45.89 -11.85
CA ALA A 269 8.45 45.67 -11.92
C ALA A 269 8.10 44.18 -11.77
N LYS A 270 8.84 43.29 -12.43
CA LYS A 270 8.70 41.82 -12.27
C LYS A 270 8.99 41.37 -10.83
N ALA A 271 10.06 41.89 -10.23
CA ALA A 271 10.41 41.59 -8.84
C ALA A 271 9.34 42.07 -7.85
N LEU A 272 8.78 43.26 -8.06
CA LEU A 272 7.69 43.82 -7.24
C LEU A 272 6.40 43.02 -7.40
N ALA A 273 6.04 42.59 -8.62
CA ALA A 273 4.88 41.73 -8.85
C ALA A 273 5.03 40.39 -8.12
N LYS A 274 6.20 39.75 -8.21
CA LYS A 274 6.50 38.49 -7.52
C LYS A 274 6.50 38.66 -5.99
N LYS A 275 7.03 39.79 -5.50
CA LYS A 275 6.97 40.14 -4.08
C LYS A 275 5.52 40.27 -3.60
N LYS A 276 4.65 40.95 -4.37
CA LYS A 276 3.24 41.12 -4.03
C LYS A 276 2.49 39.78 -4.00
N GLU A 277 2.73 38.91 -4.97
CA GLU A 277 2.14 37.56 -5.00
C GLU A 277 2.58 36.71 -3.79
N LEU A 278 3.84 36.83 -3.36
CA LEU A 278 4.36 36.17 -2.16
C LEU A 278 3.77 36.78 -0.87
N GLU A 279 3.55 38.09 -0.82
CA GLU A 279 2.88 38.77 0.29
C GLU A 279 1.42 38.33 0.39
N GLU A 280 0.69 38.22 -0.72
CA GLU A 280 -0.68 37.70 -0.77
C GLU A 280 -0.75 36.23 -0.31
N LYS A 281 0.17 35.37 -0.76
CA LYS A 281 0.32 34.00 -0.25
C LYS A 281 0.61 33.96 1.25
N MET A 282 1.46 34.86 1.75
CA MET A 282 1.78 34.94 3.18
C MET A 282 0.57 35.37 4.02
N VAL A 283 -0.27 36.28 3.50
CA VAL A 283 -1.53 36.67 4.13
C VAL A 283 -2.51 35.49 4.16
N SER A 284 -2.65 34.76 3.06
CA SER A 284 -3.49 33.53 3.01
C SER A 284 -3.04 32.50 4.05
N LEU A 285 -1.73 32.26 4.16
CA LEU A 285 -1.16 31.34 5.16
C LEU A 285 -1.32 31.86 6.60
N LEU A 286 -1.28 33.17 6.82
CA LEU A 286 -1.56 33.78 8.12
C LEU A 286 -3.04 33.67 8.48
N GLN A 287 -3.93 33.75 7.49
CA GLN A 287 -5.36 33.61 7.67
C GLN A 287 -5.73 32.17 8.01
N GLU A 288 -5.23 31.19 7.24
CA GLU A 288 -5.32 29.76 7.59
C GLU A 288 -4.76 29.50 8.99
N LYS A 289 -3.61 30.08 9.33
CA LYS A 289 -3.03 29.95 10.67
C LYS A 289 -3.95 30.52 11.76
N ASN A 290 -4.57 31.67 11.54
CA ASN A 290 -5.48 32.29 12.51
C ASN A 290 -6.78 31.49 12.66
N ASP A 291 -7.32 30.97 11.56
CA ASP A 291 -8.53 30.13 11.55
C ASP A 291 -8.28 28.79 12.27
N LEU A 292 -7.10 28.19 12.03
CA LEU A 292 -6.61 27.02 12.78
C LEU A 292 -6.38 27.35 14.27
N GLN A 293 -6.03 28.59 14.61
CA GLN A 293 -5.84 29.02 16.00
C GLN A 293 -7.16 29.21 16.74
N LEU A 294 -8.23 29.62 16.04
CA LEU A 294 -9.57 29.77 16.61
C LEU A 294 -10.23 28.41 16.90
N ALA A 295 -10.03 27.41 16.04
CA ALA A 295 -10.73 26.13 16.13
C ALA A 295 -10.15 25.17 17.19
N VAL A 296 -8.88 25.32 17.59
CA VAL A 296 -8.21 24.37 18.50
C VAL A 296 -8.64 24.53 19.98
N ALA A 297 -9.39 25.56 20.36
CA ALA A 297 -9.68 25.86 21.75
C ALA A 297 -11.08 25.48 22.30
N SER A 298 -12.11 25.20 21.47
CA SER A 298 -13.50 25.16 21.97
C SER A 298 -14.24 23.81 21.88
N GLU A 299 -14.28 23.12 20.73
CA GLU A 299 -15.34 22.11 20.52
C GLU A 299 -15.03 20.67 21.02
N ARG A 300 -13.79 20.21 20.93
CA ARG A 300 -13.46 18.80 21.21
C ARG A 300 -13.43 18.43 22.69
N CYS A 301 -13.17 19.38 23.59
CA CYS A 301 -13.28 19.17 25.04
C CYS A 301 -14.74 19.24 25.51
N GLU A 302 -15.56 20.12 24.91
CA GLU A 302 -16.97 20.27 25.28
C GLU A 302 -17.81 19.05 24.88
N GLY A 303 -17.56 18.44 23.71
CA GLY A 303 -18.28 17.25 23.24
C GLY A 303 -18.06 16.02 24.13
N LEU A 304 -16.81 15.76 24.55
CA LEU A 304 -16.47 14.64 25.42
C LEU A 304 -16.96 14.84 26.86
N ILE A 305 -16.97 16.09 27.35
CA ILE A 305 -17.53 16.42 28.67
C ILE A 305 -19.05 16.28 28.66
N LYS A 306 -19.75 16.71 27.59
CA LYS A 306 -21.21 16.52 27.44
C LYS A 306 -21.59 15.03 27.37
N ALA A 307 -20.84 14.21 26.62
CA ALA A 307 -21.09 12.77 26.53
C ALA A 307 -20.85 12.06 27.87
N LYS A 308 -19.78 12.44 28.60
CA LYS A 308 -19.50 11.91 29.94
C LYS A 308 -20.60 12.30 30.94
N ILE A 309 -21.04 13.56 30.94
CA ILE A 309 -22.13 14.04 31.82
C ILE A 309 -23.44 13.31 31.51
N GLN A 310 -23.76 13.04 30.22
CA GLN A 310 -24.96 12.29 29.86
C GLN A 310 -24.90 10.81 30.30
N LEU A 311 -23.72 10.19 30.24
CA LEU A 311 -23.54 8.82 30.71
C LEU A 311 -23.58 8.73 32.24
N GLU A 312 -22.96 9.67 32.95
CA GLU A 312 -23.05 9.76 34.41
C GLU A 312 -24.49 10.07 34.87
N ALA A 313 -25.22 10.92 34.15
CA ALA A 313 -26.64 11.19 34.42
C ALA A 313 -27.53 9.95 34.22
N LYS A 314 -27.33 9.20 33.13
CA LYS A 314 -28.08 7.94 32.91
C LYS A 314 -27.74 6.86 33.94
N LEU A 315 -26.48 6.77 34.35
CA LEU A 315 -26.07 5.84 35.39
C LEU A 315 -26.69 6.21 36.74
N LYS A 316 -26.78 7.51 37.03
CA LYS A 316 -27.44 8.03 38.25
C LYS A 316 -28.94 7.80 38.22
N GLU A 317 -29.62 8.10 37.11
CA GLU A 317 -31.06 7.88 36.93
C GLU A 317 -31.44 6.39 37.07
N THR A 318 -30.62 5.49 36.50
CA THR A 318 -30.86 4.05 36.62
C THR A 318 -30.58 3.51 38.03
N SER A 319 -29.66 4.12 38.77
CA SER A 319 -29.39 3.77 40.17
C SER A 319 -30.47 4.31 41.11
N GLU A 320 -30.91 5.56 40.93
CA GLU A 320 -32.01 6.16 41.71
C GLU A 320 -33.32 5.40 41.46
N ARG A 321 -33.60 5.00 40.21
CA ARG A 321 -34.79 4.20 39.90
C ARG A 321 -34.74 2.78 40.48
N LEU A 322 -33.55 2.23 40.71
CA LEU A 322 -33.39 0.94 41.39
C LEU A 322 -33.64 1.09 42.90
N GLU A 323 -33.12 2.15 43.51
CA GLU A 323 -33.40 2.50 44.92
C GLU A 323 -34.91 2.78 45.14
N ASP A 324 -35.55 3.53 44.24
CA ASP A 324 -36.99 3.81 44.31
C ASP A 324 -37.83 2.52 44.21
N GLU A 325 -37.46 1.58 43.33
CA GLU A 325 -38.14 0.28 43.22
C GLU A 325 -37.90 -0.59 44.47
N GLU A 326 -36.71 -0.55 45.05
CA GLU A 326 -36.42 -1.24 46.33
C GLU A 326 -37.22 -0.63 47.49
N GLU A 327 -37.37 0.69 47.54
CA GLU A 327 -38.16 1.40 48.54
C GLU A 327 -39.67 1.14 48.37
N ILE A 328 -40.19 1.18 47.14
CA ILE A 328 -41.59 0.82 46.83
C ILE A 328 -41.87 -0.62 47.22
N ASN A 329 -40.94 -1.55 46.97
CA ASN A 329 -41.11 -2.95 47.33
C ASN A 329 -41.08 -3.16 48.86
N ALA A 330 -40.24 -2.41 49.57
CA ALA A 330 -40.25 -2.37 51.04
C ALA A 330 -41.55 -1.78 51.59
N GLU A 331 -42.07 -0.70 51.00
CA GLU A 331 -43.35 -0.08 51.38
C GLU A 331 -44.54 -1.01 51.10
N LEU A 332 -44.56 -1.69 49.95
CA LEU A 332 -45.60 -2.67 49.62
C LEU A 332 -45.59 -3.84 50.59
N THR A 333 -44.41 -4.31 50.98
CA THR A 333 -44.25 -5.37 51.99
C THR A 333 -44.74 -4.89 53.36
N ALA A 334 -44.45 -3.65 53.75
CA ALA A 334 -44.93 -3.06 54.99
C ALA A 334 -46.47 -2.83 54.99
N LYS A 335 -47.03 -2.37 53.87
CA LYS A 335 -48.49 -2.21 53.69
C LYS A 335 -49.21 -3.55 53.74
N LYS A 336 -48.66 -4.59 53.10
CA LYS A 336 -49.20 -5.95 53.17
C LYS A 336 -49.29 -6.41 54.63
N ARG A 337 -48.23 -6.20 55.40
CA ARG A 337 -48.18 -6.56 56.83
C ARG A 337 -49.21 -5.79 57.67
N LYS A 338 -49.35 -4.48 57.42
CA LYS A 338 -50.39 -3.65 58.08
C LYS A 338 -51.82 -4.11 57.74
N LEU A 339 -52.09 -4.44 56.48
CA LEU A 339 -53.40 -4.93 56.06
C LEU A 339 -53.71 -6.31 56.64
N GLU A 340 -52.69 -7.17 56.79
CA GLU A 340 -52.82 -8.45 57.50
C GLU A 340 -53.12 -8.23 58.99
N ASP A 341 -52.45 -7.28 59.65
CA ASP A 341 -52.69 -6.92 61.05
C ASP A 341 -54.11 -6.32 61.23
N GLU A 342 -54.53 -5.38 60.38
CA GLU A 342 -55.88 -4.78 60.39
C GLU A 342 -56.97 -5.84 60.12
N CYS A 343 -56.74 -6.77 59.20
CA CYS A 343 -57.66 -7.90 58.98
C CYS A 343 -57.78 -8.80 60.22
N SER A 344 -56.70 -8.94 61.01
CA SER A 344 -56.71 -9.71 62.24
C SER A 344 -57.46 -8.98 63.38
N GLU A 345 -57.31 -7.66 63.47
CA GLU A 345 -58.04 -6.82 64.43
C GLU A 345 -59.54 -6.78 64.08
N LEU A 346 -59.90 -6.60 62.82
CA LEU A 346 -61.29 -6.63 62.38
C LEU A 346 -61.96 -7.97 62.66
N LYS A 347 -61.25 -9.10 62.52
CA LYS A 347 -61.77 -10.41 62.93
C LYS A 347 -62.06 -10.47 64.43
N LYS A 348 -61.14 -9.93 65.24
CA LYS A 348 -61.31 -9.88 66.70
C LYS A 348 -62.45 -8.95 67.11
N ASP A 349 -62.60 -7.80 66.46
CA ASP A 349 -63.69 -6.87 66.71
C ASP A 349 -65.05 -7.46 66.31
N ILE A 350 -65.11 -8.26 65.23
CA ILE A 350 -66.31 -9.01 64.86
C ILE A 350 -66.66 -10.03 65.97
N ASP A 351 -65.69 -10.81 66.45
CA ASP A 351 -65.91 -11.78 67.55
C ASP A 351 -66.39 -11.06 68.84
N ASP A 352 -65.80 -9.91 69.18
CA ASP A 352 -66.19 -9.09 70.33
C ASP A 352 -67.58 -8.46 70.16
N LEU A 353 -67.94 -8.02 68.95
CA LEU A 353 -69.27 -7.51 68.62
C LEU A 353 -70.33 -8.61 68.66
N GLU A 354 -70.02 -9.83 68.22
CA GLU A 354 -70.93 -10.98 68.34
C GLU A 354 -71.21 -11.32 69.82
N LEU A 355 -70.18 -11.29 70.67
CA LEU A 355 -70.32 -11.41 72.13
C LEU A 355 -71.18 -10.29 72.73
N THR A 356 -71.03 -9.06 72.22
CA THR A 356 -71.80 -7.91 72.68
C THR A 356 -73.27 -7.99 72.23
N LEU A 357 -73.51 -8.43 70.99
CA LEU A 357 -74.85 -8.66 70.45
C LEU A 357 -75.62 -9.69 71.29
N ALA A 358 -74.98 -10.80 71.65
CA ALA A 358 -75.55 -11.81 72.54
C ALA A 358 -75.91 -11.26 73.94
N LYS A 359 -75.15 -10.26 74.42
CA LYS A 359 -75.40 -9.57 75.69
C LYS A 359 -76.58 -8.59 75.59
N VAL A 360 -76.67 -7.83 74.49
CA VAL A 360 -77.78 -6.90 74.23
C VAL A 360 -79.08 -7.65 73.97
N GLU A 361 -79.06 -8.83 73.32
CA GLU A 361 -80.25 -9.67 73.18
C GLU A 361 -80.78 -10.16 74.54
N LYS A 362 -79.88 -10.42 75.50
CA LYS A 362 -80.25 -10.75 76.89
C LYS A 362 -80.85 -9.56 77.65
N GLU A 363 -80.37 -8.34 77.41
CA GLU A 363 -80.91 -7.11 78.01
C GLU A 363 -82.23 -6.65 77.36
N LYS A 364 -82.42 -6.91 76.07
CA LYS A 364 -83.67 -6.69 75.33
C LYS A 364 -84.81 -7.52 75.93
N HIS A 365 -84.59 -8.79 76.24
CA HIS A 365 -85.59 -9.61 76.92
C HIS A 365 -85.90 -9.17 78.37
N ALA A 366 -84.97 -8.51 79.07
CA ALA A 366 -85.20 -7.94 80.39
C ALA A 366 -86.01 -6.63 80.34
N THR A 367 -85.90 -5.87 79.24
CA THR A 367 -86.61 -4.60 79.02
C THR A 367 -88.00 -4.81 78.40
N GLU A 368 -88.18 -5.81 77.53
CA GLU A 368 -89.50 -6.23 77.00
C GLU A 368 -90.45 -6.70 78.12
N ASN A 369 -89.94 -7.32 79.19
CA ASN A 369 -90.73 -7.69 80.37
C ASN A 369 -91.08 -6.50 81.29
N LYS A 370 -90.32 -5.40 81.23
CA LYS A 370 -90.59 -4.16 82.00
C LYS A 370 -91.59 -3.24 81.27
N VAL A 371 -91.58 -3.23 79.94
CA VAL A 371 -92.52 -2.45 79.11
C VAL A 371 -93.93 -3.04 79.18
N LYS A 372 -94.06 -4.37 79.35
CA LYS A 372 -95.37 -5.04 79.51
C LYS A 372 -96.12 -4.64 80.80
N ASN A 373 -95.40 -4.38 81.89
CA ASN A 373 -96.01 -3.97 83.17
C ASN A 373 -96.32 -2.46 83.25
N LEU A 374 -95.66 -1.61 82.45
CA LEU A 374 -95.94 -0.16 82.41
C LEU A 374 -97.01 0.24 81.38
N THR A 375 -97.40 -0.69 80.49
CA THR A 375 -98.47 -0.46 79.50
C THR A 375 -99.87 -0.64 80.11
N GLU A 376 -100.00 -1.26 81.29
CA GLU A 376 -101.27 -1.42 82.03
C GLU A 376 -101.62 -0.24 82.96
N GLU A 377 -100.66 0.62 83.33
CA GLU A 377 -100.91 1.84 84.13
C GLU A 377 -101.26 3.08 83.28
N MET A 378 -100.91 3.10 81.98
CA MET A 378 -101.20 4.23 81.08
C MET A 378 -102.69 4.36 80.70
N VAL A 379 -103.44 3.26 80.74
CA VAL A 379 -104.88 3.22 80.36
C VAL A 379 -105.78 3.91 81.42
N ALA A 380 -105.27 4.16 82.63
CA ALA A 380 -106.00 4.83 83.71
C ALA A 380 -105.81 6.36 83.77
N GLN A 381 -104.94 6.96 82.95
CA GLN A 381 -104.75 8.44 82.90
C GLN A 381 -105.44 9.11 81.70
N ASP A 382 -105.93 8.35 80.72
CA ASP A 382 -106.64 8.87 79.53
C ASP A 382 -108.09 9.35 79.82
N GLU A 383 -108.65 9.08 81.01
CA GLU A 383 -109.93 9.67 81.46
C GLU A 383 -109.79 11.13 81.96
N SER A 384 -108.55 11.64 82.08
CA SER A 384 -108.29 13.01 82.55
C SER A 384 -108.09 14.04 81.42
N ILE A 385 -108.35 13.67 80.16
CA ILE A 385 -108.31 14.58 78.99
C ILE A 385 -109.55 15.52 78.92
N ALA A 386 -110.66 15.27 79.61
CA ALA A 386 -111.92 15.91 79.23
C ALA A 386 -112.20 17.33 79.78
N LYS A 387 -111.37 17.92 80.66
CA LYS A 387 -111.73 19.16 81.41
C LYS A 387 -111.02 20.46 81.03
N LEU A 388 -109.96 20.45 80.23
CA LEU A 388 -109.25 21.68 79.80
C LEU A 388 -109.43 22.02 78.30
N SER A 389 -110.33 21.31 77.61
CA SER A 389 -110.72 21.59 76.22
C SER A 389 -111.91 22.58 76.09
N LYS A 390 -112.16 23.41 77.12
CA LYS A 390 -113.24 24.43 77.11
C LYS A 390 -112.77 25.88 77.30
N GLU A 391 -111.47 26.13 77.39
CA GLU A 391 -110.85 27.47 77.33
C GLU A 391 -110.18 27.75 75.97
N LYS A 392 -110.59 27.01 74.93
CA LYS A 392 -110.21 27.24 73.53
C LYS A 392 -111.03 28.32 72.80
N LYS A 393 -112.16 28.80 73.35
CA LYS A 393 -113.17 29.52 72.52
C LYS A 393 -113.37 31.02 72.80
N ALA A 394 -112.69 31.62 73.76
CA ALA A 394 -112.86 33.05 74.09
C ALA A 394 -111.64 33.95 73.72
N LEU A 395 -110.54 33.36 73.26
CA LEU A 395 -109.37 34.08 72.75
C LEU A 395 -109.33 34.16 71.21
N GLN A 396 -110.38 33.66 70.55
CA GLN A 396 -110.46 33.50 69.09
C GLN A 396 -111.11 34.69 68.36
N GLU A 397 -111.55 35.74 69.07
CA GLU A 397 -112.17 36.95 68.48
C GLU A 397 -111.41 38.25 68.78
N ALA A 398 -110.33 38.20 69.58
CA ALA A 398 -109.42 39.34 69.81
C ALA A 398 -108.19 39.35 68.87
N HIS A 399 -108.04 38.33 68.02
CA HIS A 399 -106.91 38.19 67.09
C HIS A 399 -107.19 38.73 65.67
N GLN A 400 -108.46 38.91 65.29
CA GLN A 400 -108.83 39.34 63.92
C GLN A 400 -108.72 40.86 63.70
N GLN A 401 -108.62 41.68 64.76
CA GLN A 401 -108.37 43.12 64.65
C GLN A 401 -106.87 43.46 64.66
N THR A 402 -105.99 42.49 64.95
CA THR A 402 -104.52 42.63 64.91
C THR A 402 -103.92 42.12 63.58
N LEU A 403 -104.75 41.53 62.72
CA LEU A 403 -104.35 41.01 61.39
C LEU A 403 -104.48 42.07 60.28
N ASP A 404 -105.32 43.09 60.44
CA ASP A 404 -105.47 44.18 59.45
C ASP A 404 -104.41 45.29 59.62
N ASP A 405 -103.82 45.45 60.82
CA ASP A 405 -102.72 46.41 61.06
C ASP A 405 -101.31 45.82 60.80
N LEU A 406 -101.18 44.50 60.59
CA LEU A 406 -99.92 43.82 60.26
C LEU A 406 -99.65 43.76 58.73
N GLN A 407 -100.70 43.85 57.90
CA GLN A 407 -100.58 43.88 56.43
C GLN A 407 -100.02 45.23 55.91
N ALA A 408 -100.03 46.29 56.71
CA ALA A 408 -99.46 47.61 56.36
C ALA A 408 -97.97 47.77 56.73
N GLU A 409 -97.41 46.91 57.60
CA GLU A 409 -95.98 46.89 57.94
C GLU A 409 -95.19 45.79 57.17
N GLU A 410 -95.84 44.80 56.57
CA GLU A 410 -95.21 43.84 55.63
C GLU A 410 -94.80 44.47 54.27
N ASP A 411 -95.46 45.55 53.83
CA ASP A 411 -95.10 46.25 52.58
C ASP A 411 -93.89 47.21 52.72
N LYS A 412 -93.43 47.53 53.94
CA LYS A 412 -92.17 48.27 54.20
C LYS A 412 -90.95 47.38 54.39
N VAL A 413 -91.11 46.14 54.83
CA VAL A 413 -90.00 45.16 54.93
C VAL A 413 -89.59 44.60 53.55
N ASN A 414 -90.54 44.56 52.60
CA ASN A 414 -90.27 44.14 51.21
C ASN A 414 -89.51 45.18 50.35
N THR A 415 -89.43 46.45 50.78
CA THR A 415 -88.59 47.48 50.12
C THR A 415 -87.19 47.61 50.72
N LEU A 416 -86.97 47.25 51.99
CA LEU A 416 -85.64 47.23 52.62
C LEU A 416 -84.85 45.93 52.36
N THR A 417 -85.51 44.79 52.15
CA THR A 417 -84.83 43.53 51.78
C THR A 417 -84.26 43.60 50.36
N LYS A 418 -84.87 44.36 49.44
CA LYS A 418 -84.37 44.60 48.07
C LYS A 418 -83.20 45.59 47.96
N ALA A 419 -82.93 46.41 48.99
CA ALA A 419 -81.77 47.31 49.03
C ALA A 419 -80.53 46.65 49.67
N LYS A 420 -80.73 45.69 50.59
CA LYS A 420 -79.63 44.92 51.21
C LYS A 420 -78.97 43.94 50.23
N THR A 421 -79.75 43.19 49.44
CA THR A 421 -79.21 42.27 48.40
C THR A 421 -78.49 43.01 47.27
N LYS A 422 -78.76 44.30 47.05
CA LYS A 422 -78.06 45.11 46.03
C LYS A 422 -76.73 45.69 46.50
N LEU A 423 -76.50 45.86 47.80
CA LEU A 423 -75.23 46.32 48.36
C LEU A 423 -74.27 45.15 48.67
N GLU A 424 -74.78 43.97 49.03
CA GLU A 424 -73.97 42.75 49.17
C GLU A 424 -73.45 42.24 47.80
N GLN A 425 -74.26 42.35 46.73
CA GLN A 425 -73.82 42.05 45.34
C GLN A 425 -72.77 43.05 44.80
N GLN A 426 -72.78 44.31 45.22
CA GLN A 426 -71.78 45.32 44.79
C GLN A 426 -70.42 45.19 45.50
N VAL A 427 -70.37 44.52 46.66
CA VAL A 427 -69.11 44.20 47.36
C VAL A 427 -68.47 42.96 46.74
N ASP A 428 -69.25 41.91 46.45
CA ASP A 428 -68.75 40.71 45.74
C ASP A 428 -68.29 41.03 44.30
N ASP A 429 -68.96 41.95 43.59
CA ASP A 429 -68.54 42.38 42.24
C ASP A 429 -67.26 43.25 42.26
N LEU A 430 -66.97 44.01 43.33
CA LEU A 430 -65.74 44.80 43.47
C LEU A 430 -64.55 43.99 44.01
N GLU A 431 -64.78 42.99 44.85
CA GLU A 431 -63.74 42.03 45.28
C GLU A 431 -63.38 41.04 44.16
N GLY A 432 -64.36 40.60 43.36
CA GLY A 432 -64.12 39.83 42.13
C GLY A 432 -63.39 40.62 41.03
N SER A 433 -63.69 41.91 40.88
CA SER A 433 -63.00 42.79 39.92
C SER A 433 -61.56 43.11 40.34
N LEU A 434 -61.26 43.26 41.64
CA LEU A 434 -59.90 43.48 42.13
C LEU A 434 -59.00 42.23 41.98
N GLU A 435 -59.56 41.03 42.12
CA GLU A 435 -58.84 39.76 41.94
C GLU A 435 -58.68 39.40 40.44
N GLN A 436 -59.67 39.72 39.59
CA GLN A 436 -59.54 39.66 38.13
C GLN A 436 -58.50 40.67 37.60
N GLU A 437 -58.41 41.88 38.17
CA GLU A 437 -57.45 42.90 37.72
C GLU A 437 -56.01 42.56 38.15
N LYS A 438 -55.79 41.89 39.30
CA LYS A 438 -54.47 41.33 39.66
C LYS A 438 -54.05 40.17 38.76
N LYS A 439 -54.99 39.29 38.38
CA LYS A 439 -54.74 38.16 37.47
C LYS A 439 -54.47 38.64 36.04
N LEU A 440 -55.29 39.57 35.52
CA LEU A 440 -55.08 40.22 34.24
C LEU A 440 -53.79 41.03 34.21
N ARG A 441 -53.38 41.70 35.29
CA ARG A 441 -52.11 42.42 35.36
C ARG A 441 -50.89 41.50 35.41
N MET A 442 -50.95 40.36 36.11
CA MET A 442 -49.89 39.33 36.08
C MET A 442 -49.80 38.62 34.72
N ASP A 443 -50.94 38.35 34.09
CA ASP A 443 -50.99 37.76 32.75
C ASP A 443 -50.60 38.77 31.66
N LEU A 444 -50.87 40.07 31.85
CA LEU A 444 -50.38 41.16 31.00
C LEU A 444 -48.88 41.38 31.18
N GLU A 445 -48.32 41.28 32.40
CA GLU A 445 -46.87 41.39 32.64
C GLU A 445 -46.11 40.14 32.14
N ARG A 446 -46.73 38.94 32.20
CA ARG A 446 -46.21 37.72 31.55
C ARG A 446 -46.33 37.78 30.03
N ALA A 447 -47.45 38.24 29.48
CA ALA A 447 -47.62 38.45 28.05
C ALA A 447 -46.71 39.56 27.54
N LYS A 448 -46.44 40.61 28.33
CA LYS A 448 -45.48 41.67 28.02
C LYS A 448 -44.04 41.15 28.07
N ARG A 449 -43.64 40.35 29.07
CA ARG A 449 -42.31 39.71 29.08
C ARG A 449 -42.14 38.67 27.97
N LYS A 450 -43.21 37.96 27.60
CA LYS A 450 -43.22 37.01 26.49
C LYS A 450 -43.16 37.75 25.16
N LEU A 451 -43.92 38.84 24.98
CA LEU A 451 -43.87 39.70 23.79
C LEU A 451 -42.57 40.51 23.71
N GLU A 452 -41.96 40.92 24.82
CA GLU A 452 -40.64 41.54 24.86
C GLU A 452 -39.54 40.51 24.54
N GLY A 453 -39.70 39.26 24.98
CA GLY A 453 -38.83 38.13 24.61
C GLY A 453 -38.99 37.72 23.15
N ASP A 454 -40.23 37.64 22.65
CA ASP A 454 -40.57 37.36 21.25
C ASP A 454 -40.15 38.52 20.35
N LEU A 455 -40.24 39.78 20.81
CA LEU A 455 -39.73 40.95 20.11
C LEU A 455 -38.20 40.95 20.08
N LYS A 456 -37.53 40.48 21.13
CA LYS A 456 -36.07 40.35 21.18
C LYS A 456 -35.57 39.21 20.30
N LEU A 457 -36.26 38.07 20.32
CA LEU A 457 -36.02 36.95 19.40
C LEU A 457 -36.34 37.35 17.96
N ALA A 458 -37.39 38.13 17.70
CA ALA A 458 -37.68 38.65 16.38
C ALA A 458 -36.66 39.71 15.94
N GLN A 459 -36.13 40.53 16.85
CA GLN A 459 -35.04 41.46 16.57
C GLN A 459 -33.73 40.72 16.31
N GLU A 460 -33.40 39.67 17.06
CA GLU A 460 -32.25 38.78 16.82
C GLU A 460 -32.44 38.02 15.50
N THR A 461 -33.63 37.49 15.20
CA THR A 461 -33.95 36.84 13.93
C THR A 461 -33.91 37.82 12.76
N ILE A 462 -34.32 39.07 12.94
CA ILE A 462 -34.19 40.12 11.90
C ILE A 462 -32.72 40.48 11.70
N MET A 463 -31.92 40.57 12.78
CA MET A 463 -30.48 40.83 12.68
C MET A 463 -29.75 39.66 12.01
N ASP A 464 -30.15 38.42 12.31
CA ASP A 464 -29.65 37.21 11.68
C ASP A 464 -30.07 37.14 10.22
N LEU A 465 -31.33 37.48 9.89
CA LEU A 465 -31.81 37.59 8.50
C LEU A 465 -31.16 38.75 7.75
N GLU A 466 -30.82 39.87 8.41
CA GLU A 466 -30.05 40.97 7.82
C GLU A 466 -28.60 40.57 7.58
N ASN A 467 -27.98 39.83 8.52
CA ASN A 467 -26.66 39.23 8.33
C ASN A 467 -26.65 38.15 7.24
N ASP A 468 -27.67 37.29 7.19
CA ASP A 468 -27.82 36.26 6.16
C ASP A 468 -28.11 36.90 4.80
N LYS A 469 -28.89 37.99 4.76
CA LYS A 469 -29.10 38.80 3.56
C LYS A 469 -27.79 39.47 3.14
N GLN A 470 -27.00 40.02 4.06
CA GLN A 470 -25.73 40.67 3.76
C GLN A 470 -24.68 39.65 3.30
N GLN A 471 -24.62 38.47 3.92
CA GLN A 471 -23.81 37.33 3.46
C GLN A 471 -24.31 36.79 2.12
N SER A 472 -25.62 36.77 1.88
CA SER A 472 -26.20 36.34 0.60
C SER A 472 -25.94 37.35 -0.49
N GLU A 473 -25.99 38.66 -0.22
CA GLU A 473 -25.61 39.74 -1.14
C GLU A 473 -24.11 39.75 -1.42
N GLU A 474 -23.26 39.44 -0.43
CA GLU A 474 -21.82 39.24 -0.64
C GLU A 474 -21.52 37.96 -1.43
N LYS A 475 -22.24 36.86 -1.16
CA LYS A 475 -22.18 35.64 -1.98
C LYS A 475 -22.67 35.90 -3.40
N LEU A 476 -23.72 36.71 -3.59
CA LEU A 476 -24.23 37.08 -4.91
C LEU A 476 -23.21 37.96 -5.63
N LYS A 477 -22.59 38.95 -4.98
CA LYS A 477 -21.48 39.75 -5.55
C LYS A 477 -20.28 38.89 -5.92
N LYS A 478 -19.95 37.90 -5.08
CA LYS A 478 -18.86 36.96 -5.35
C LYS A 478 -19.21 36.04 -6.52
N LYS A 479 -20.47 35.61 -6.63
CA LYS A 479 -21.00 34.84 -7.77
C LYS A 479 -21.10 35.68 -9.05
N ASP A 480 -21.43 36.96 -8.97
CA ASP A 480 -21.42 37.89 -10.10
C ASP A 480 -19.98 38.17 -10.56
N PHE A 481 -19.02 38.25 -9.63
CA PHE A 481 -17.60 38.37 -9.95
C PHE A 481 -17.05 37.07 -10.56
N GLU A 482 -17.40 35.90 -10.01
CA GLU A 482 -17.06 34.59 -10.58
C GLU A 482 -17.69 34.40 -11.97
N THR A 483 -18.95 34.82 -12.15
CA THR A 483 -19.64 34.77 -13.46
C THR A 483 -18.99 35.74 -14.44
N SER A 484 -18.58 36.92 -14.00
CA SER A 484 -17.84 37.89 -14.82
C SER A 484 -16.44 37.38 -15.19
N GLN A 485 -15.75 36.68 -14.28
CA GLN A 485 -14.48 36.01 -14.57
C GLN A 485 -14.66 34.82 -15.51
N LEU A 486 -15.75 34.05 -15.37
CA LEU A 486 -16.06 32.94 -16.28
C LEU A 486 -16.43 33.46 -17.66
N LEU A 487 -17.16 34.57 -17.76
CA LEU A 487 -17.45 35.23 -19.04
C LEU A 487 -16.18 35.77 -19.69
N SER A 488 -15.27 36.39 -18.92
CA SER A 488 -13.94 36.81 -19.42
C SER A 488 -13.10 35.62 -19.86
N LYS A 489 -13.14 34.49 -19.14
CA LYS A 489 -12.46 33.26 -19.56
C LYS A 489 -13.07 32.64 -20.81
N ILE A 490 -14.39 32.72 -20.98
CA ILE A 490 -15.08 32.28 -22.19
C ILE A 490 -14.71 33.19 -23.37
N GLU A 491 -14.60 34.51 -23.18
CA GLU A 491 -14.09 35.44 -24.20
C GLU A 491 -12.61 35.16 -24.54
N ASP A 492 -11.77 34.90 -23.53
CA ASP A 492 -10.37 34.53 -23.73
C ASP A 492 -10.25 33.18 -24.46
N GLU A 493 -11.03 32.17 -24.10
CA GLU A 493 -11.10 30.86 -24.77
C GLU A 493 -11.67 30.96 -26.19
N GLN A 494 -12.64 31.85 -26.43
CA GLN A 494 -13.13 32.14 -27.78
C GLN A 494 -12.08 32.88 -28.62
N SER A 495 -11.33 33.81 -28.03
CA SER A 495 -10.22 34.51 -28.70
C SER A 495 -9.08 33.54 -29.03
N LEU A 496 -8.77 32.61 -28.12
CA LEU A 496 -7.80 31.55 -28.33
C LEU A 496 -8.30 30.55 -29.37
N GLY A 497 -9.58 30.21 -29.35
CA GLY A 497 -10.24 29.41 -30.37
C GLY A 497 -10.10 30.03 -31.76
N ALA A 498 -10.34 31.34 -31.89
CA ALA A 498 -10.17 32.07 -33.14
C ALA A 498 -8.70 32.14 -33.59
N GLN A 499 -7.76 32.33 -32.66
CA GLN A 499 -6.31 32.28 -32.96
C GLN A 499 -5.86 30.88 -33.40
N LEU A 500 -6.35 29.83 -32.75
CA LEU A 500 -6.07 28.44 -33.12
C LEU A 500 -6.68 28.10 -34.48
N GLN A 501 -7.89 28.59 -34.79
CA GLN A 501 -8.50 28.42 -36.11
C GLN A 501 -7.70 29.15 -37.22
N LYS A 502 -7.15 30.33 -36.92
CA LYS A 502 -6.26 31.04 -37.85
C LYS A 502 -4.94 30.28 -38.03
N LYS A 503 -4.39 29.73 -36.96
CA LYS A 503 -3.15 28.93 -36.98
C LYS A 503 -3.34 27.59 -37.70
N ILE A 504 -4.52 26.97 -37.58
CA ILE A 504 -4.90 25.79 -38.36
C ILE A 504 -4.96 26.15 -39.86
N LYS A 505 -5.53 27.30 -40.23
CA LYS A 505 -5.55 27.75 -41.63
C LYS A 505 -4.14 28.08 -42.17
N GLU A 506 -3.29 28.72 -41.37
CA GLU A 506 -1.89 28.98 -41.73
C GLU A 506 -1.09 27.68 -41.87
N LEU A 507 -1.33 26.69 -41.00
CA LEU A 507 -0.72 25.36 -41.10
C LEU A 507 -1.28 24.55 -42.28
N GLN A 508 -2.56 24.70 -42.62
CA GLN A 508 -3.15 24.08 -43.81
C GLN A 508 -2.58 24.70 -45.09
N ALA A 509 -2.43 26.02 -45.16
CA ALA A 509 -1.77 26.69 -46.29
C ALA A 509 -0.28 26.32 -46.39
N ARG A 510 0.40 26.12 -45.24
CA ARG A 510 1.79 25.63 -45.21
C ARG A 510 1.90 24.18 -45.66
N ILE A 511 0.91 23.34 -45.33
CA ILE A 511 0.84 21.96 -45.82
C ILE A 511 0.60 21.95 -47.31
N GLU A 512 -0.31 22.79 -47.85
CA GLU A 512 -0.52 22.94 -49.29
C GLU A 512 0.75 23.45 -50.01
N GLU A 513 1.47 24.44 -49.45
CA GLU A 513 2.78 24.88 -49.98
C GLU A 513 3.83 23.76 -49.97
N LEU A 514 3.90 22.99 -48.88
CA LEU A 514 4.83 21.86 -48.76
C LEU A 514 4.43 20.69 -49.67
N GLU A 515 3.14 20.50 -49.92
CA GLU A 515 2.62 19.52 -50.89
C GLU A 515 2.93 19.97 -52.32
N GLU A 516 2.81 21.26 -52.65
CA GLU A 516 3.27 21.83 -53.93
C GLU A 516 4.80 21.76 -54.09
N GLU A 517 5.58 22.02 -53.04
CA GLU A 517 7.03 21.84 -53.05
C GLU A 517 7.41 20.36 -53.21
N ILE A 518 6.71 19.43 -52.55
CA ILE A 518 6.94 17.99 -52.72
C ILE A 518 6.56 17.55 -54.13
N GLU A 519 5.49 18.08 -54.72
CA GLU A 519 5.08 17.73 -56.08
C GLU A 519 6.01 18.38 -57.13
N ALA A 520 6.52 19.57 -56.86
CA ALA A 520 7.59 20.22 -57.65
C ALA A 520 8.93 19.48 -57.53
N GLU A 521 9.29 19.00 -56.34
CA GLU A 521 10.48 18.17 -56.07
C GLU A 521 10.32 16.78 -56.69
N ARG A 522 9.12 16.21 -56.72
CA ARG A 522 8.79 14.97 -57.45
C ARG A 522 8.87 15.15 -58.96
N ALA A 523 8.40 16.29 -59.49
CA ALA A 523 8.53 16.63 -60.90
C ALA A 523 10.00 16.90 -61.27
N ALA A 524 10.76 17.56 -60.41
CA ALA A 524 12.20 17.78 -60.56
C ALA A 524 12.97 16.46 -60.48
N ARG A 525 12.63 15.59 -59.51
CA ARG A 525 13.16 14.22 -59.43
C ARG A 525 12.81 13.41 -60.67
N ALA A 526 11.58 13.42 -61.15
CA ALA A 526 11.22 12.73 -62.40
C ALA A 526 11.99 13.26 -63.61
N LYS A 527 12.32 14.56 -63.63
CA LYS A 527 13.15 15.18 -64.67
C LYS A 527 14.62 14.79 -64.54
N VAL A 528 15.14 14.69 -63.32
CA VAL A 528 16.49 14.19 -63.00
C VAL A 528 16.58 12.68 -63.25
N GLU A 529 15.55 11.90 -62.95
CA GLU A 529 15.44 10.46 -63.23
C GLU A 529 15.42 10.24 -64.74
N LYS A 530 14.72 11.10 -65.49
CA LYS A 530 14.71 11.08 -66.96
C LYS A 530 16.07 11.48 -67.53
N GLN A 531 16.70 12.55 -67.04
CA GLN A 531 18.07 12.91 -67.43
C GLN A 531 19.09 11.85 -67.03
N ARG A 532 18.88 11.16 -65.90
CA ARG A 532 19.71 10.06 -65.45
C ARG A 532 19.48 8.81 -66.29
N ALA A 533 18.26 8.56 -66.75
CA ALA A 533 17.94 7.49 -67.70
C ALA A 533 18.50 7.79 -69.10
N ASP A 534 18.44 9.04 -69.56
CA ASP A 534 19.04 9.51 -70.81
C ASP A 534 20.58 9.44 -70.72
N LEU A 535 21.19 9.85 -69.60
CA LEU A 535 22.64 9.68 -69.32
C LEU A 535 23.02 8.22 -69.11
N SER A 536 22.16 7.39 -68.53
CA SER A 536 22.38 5.94 -68.43
C SER A 536 22.37 5.31 -69.81
N ARG A 537 21.45 5.74 -70.69
CA ARG A 537 21.36 5.28 -72.07
C ARG A 537 22.52 5.79 -72.93
N GLU A 538 23.00 7.02 -72.71
CA GLU A 538 24.24 7.51 -73.32
C GLU A 538 25.46 6.75 -72.78
N LEU A 539 25.49 6.40 -71.49
CA LEU A 539 26.51 5.51 -70.91
C LEU A 539 26.41 4.08 -71.43
N GLU A 540 25.21 3.61 -71.78
CA GLU A 540 24.95 2.29 -72.37
C GLU A 540 25.32 2.28 -73.86
N GLU A 541 25.09 3.36 -74.61
CA GLU A 541 25.60 3.55 -75.98
C GLU A 541 27.13 3.74 -76.01
N ILE A 542 27.71 4.45 -75.03
CA ILE A 542 29.16 4.54 -74.86
C ILE A 542 29.72 3.19 -74.39
N SER A 543 28.99 2.43 -73.58
CA SER A 543 29.37 1.07 -73.18
C SER A 543 29.27 0.09 -74.34
N GLU A 544 28.24 0.14 -75.20
CA GLU A 544 28.15 -0.66 -76.43
C GLU A 544 29.28 -0.30 -77.41
N ARG A 545 29.63 0.99 -77.55
CA ARG A 545 30.83 1.41 -78.32
C ARG A 545 32.14 0.96 -77.68
N LEU A 546 32.20 0.90 -76.34
CA LEU A 546 33.34 0.34 -75.60
C LEU A 546 33.36 -1.20 -75.66
N GLU A 547 32.22 -1.85 -75.85
CA GLU A 547 32.06 -3.30 -76.03
C GLU A 547 32.40 -3.70 -77.47
N GLU A 548 32.10 -2.87 -78.48
CA GLU A 548 32.55 -3.02 -79.87
C GLU A 548 34.07 -2.73 -80.02
N ALA A 549 34.59 -1.68 -79.38
CA ALA A 549 36.04 -1.44 -79.28
C ALA A 549 36.74 -2.49 -78.39
N GLY A 550 36.01 -2.99 -77.40
CA GLY A 550 36.36 -4.10 -76.53
C GLY A 550 36.37 -5.43 -77.27
N GLY A 551 35.54 -5.63 -78.30
CA GLY A 551 35.52 -6.81 -79.16
C GLY A 551 36.77 -6.94 -80.03
N ALA A 552 37.29 -5.81 -80.53
CA ALA A 552 38.58 -5.76 -81.22
C ALA A 552 39.77 -6.04 -80.27
N THR A 553 39.62 -5.73 -78.99
CA THR A 553 40.60 -6.04 -77.93
C THR A 553 40.41 -7.45 -77.37
N ALA A 554 39.18 -7.97 -77.37
CA ALA A 554 38.79 -9.30 -76.92
C ALA A 554 39.29 -10.39 -77.87
N ALA A 555 39.35 -10.14 -79.19
CA ALA A 555 40.00 -11.05 -80.13
C ALA A 555 41.52 -11.21 -79.87
N GLN A 556 42.18 -10.15 -79.36
CA GLN A 556 43.58 -10.17 -78.97
C GLN A 556 43.79 -10.76 -77.55
N ILE A 557 42.85 -10.50 -76.63
CA ILE A 557 42.82 -11.10 -75.28
C ILE A 557 42.43 -12.59 -75.33
N GLU A 558 41.62 -13.04 -76.28
CA GLU A 558 41.26 -14.46 -76.44
C GLU A 558 42.44 -15.27 -77.00
N MET A 559 43.30 -14.65 -77.83
CA MET A 559 44.58 -15.20 -78.25
C MET A 559 45.61 -15.26 -77.10
N ASN A 560 45.65 -14.24 -76.22
CA ASN A 560 46.46 -14.26 -75.01
C ASN A 560 45.90 -15.21 -73.93
N LYS A 561 44.57 -15.30 -73.75
CA LYS A 561 43.89 -16.28 -72.87
C LYS A 561 44.11 -17.72 -73.35
N LYS A 562 44.23 -17.98 -74.66
CA LYS A 562 44.68 -19.30 -75.17
C LYS A 562 46.12 -19.60 -74.78
N ARG A 563 47.04 -18.63 -74.89
CA ARG A 563 48.44 -18.77 -74.44
C ARG A 563 48.57 -18.89 -72.92
N GLU A 564 47.72 -18.20 -72.16
CA GLU A 564 47.71 -18.20 -70.71
C GLU A 564 46.97 -19.42 -70.14
N ALA A 565 45.98 -19.95 -70.87
CA ALA A 565 45.39 -21.27 -70.61
C ALA A 565 46.35 -22.41 -70.95
N GLU A 566 47.20 -22.27 -71.99
CA GLU A 566 48.30 -23.21 -72.25
C GLU A 566 49.40 -23.12 -71.18
N PHE A 567 49.70 -21.92 -70.66
CA PHE A 567 50.65 -21.74 -69.56
C PHE A 567 50.09 -22.23 -68.21
N GLN A 568 48.80 -22.00 -67.92
CA GLN A 568 48.10 -22.59 -66.79
C GLN A 568 47.92 -24.10 -66.93
N LYS A 569 47.77 -24.64 -68.15
CA LYS A 569 47.76 -26.08 -68.39
C LYS A 569 49.15 -26.66 -68.15
N LEU A 570 50.22 -26.02 -68.61
CA LEU A 570 51.60 -26.44 -68.29
C LEU A 570 51.94 -26.29 -66.80
N ARG A 571 51.39 -25.28 -66.11
CA ARG A 571 51.50 -25.15 -64.64
C ARG A 571 50.68 -26.19 -63.90
N ARG A 572 49.45 -26.50 -64.34
CA ARG A 572 48.64 -27.59 -63.80
C ARG A 572 49.27 -28.95 -64.08
N ASP A 573 49.84 -29.18 -65.27
CA ASP A 573 50.54 -30.42 -65.61
C ASP A 573 51.86 -30.55 -64.81
N LEU A 574 52.53 -29.43 -64.49
CA LEU A 574 53.71 -29.40 -63.61
C LEU A 574 53.34 -29.53 -62.13
N GLU A 575 52.26 -28.90 -61.67
CA GLU A 575 51.70 -29.05 -60.32
C GLU A 575 51.11 -30.44 -60.13
N GLU A 576 50.46 -31.04 -61.13
CA GLU A 576 49.92 -32.39 -61.12
C GLU A 576 51.05 -33.41 -61.19
N SER A 577 52.13 -33.15 -61.95
CA SER A 577 53.37 -33.94 -61.89
C SER A 577 54.09 -33.81 -60.55
N THR A 578 54.08 -32.62 -59.93
CA THR A 578 54.66 -32.39 -58.60
C THR A 578 53.80 -33.02 -57.50
N LEU A 579 52.47 -32.92 -57.57
CA LEU A 579 51.50 -33.61 -56.72
C LEU A 579 51.55 -35.12 -56.94
N GLN A 580 51.84 -35.60 -58.15
CA GLN A 580 52.01 -37.01 -58.43
C GLN A 580 53.35 -37.50 -57.88
N HIS A 581 54.43 -36.71 -57.95
CA HIS A 581 55.69 -36.99 -57.27
C HIS A 581 55.57 -36.93 -55.75
N GLU A 582 54.81 -35.98 -55.20
CA GLU A 582 54.57 -35.80 -53.78
C GLU A 582 53.57 -36.84 -53.25
N ALA A 583 52.57 -37.24 -54.03
CA ALA A 583 51.69 -38.38 -53.76
C ALA A 583 52.42 -39.71 -53.89
N THR A 584 53.41 -39.83 -54.79
CA THR A 584 54.27 -41.03 -54.87
C THR A 584 55.25 -41.07 -53.68
N ALA A 585 55.78 -39.92 -53.26
CA ALA A 585 56.61 -39.80 -52.06
C ALA A 585 55.80 -39.99 -50.77
N ALA A 586 54.56 -39.50 -50.72
CA ALA A 586 53.61 -39.71 -49.63
C ALA A 586 53.09 -41.14 -49.62
N ALA A 587 52.89 -41.78 -50.78
CA ALA A 587 52.58 -43.21 -50.88
C ALA A 587 53.78 -44.06 -50.46
N LEU A 588 55.02 -43.66 -50.75
CA LEU A 588 56.22 -44.32 -50.24
C LEU A 588 56.42 -44.12 -48.73
N ARG A 589 56.15 -42.92 -48.20
CA ARG A 589 56.13 -42.65 -46.75
C ARG A 589 55.00 -43.39 -46.05
N LYS A 590 53.82 -43.45 -46.66
CA LYS A 590 52.66 -44.23 -46.18
C LYS A 590 52.95 -45.71 -46.25
N LYS A 591 53.62 -46.23 -47.28
CA LYS A 591 54.04 -47.64 -47.36
C LYS A 591 55.15 -47.98 -46.36
N GLN A 592 56.04 -47.03 -46.05
CA GLN A 592 57.00 -47.16 -44.94
C GLN A 592 56.31 -47.08 -43.57
N ALA A 593 55.34 -46.19 -43.38
CA ALA A 593 54.57 -46.06 -42.15
C ALA A 593 53.63 -47.25 -41.93
N ASP A 594 53.00 -47.78 -42.98
CA ASP A 594 52.15 -48.97 -42.98
C ASP A 594 53.00 -50.23 -42.77
N SER A 595 54.24 -50.30 -43.28
CA SER A 595 55.17 -51.39 -42.98
C SER A 595 55.74 -51.31 -41.55
N VAL A 596 55.96 -50.10 -41.02
CA VAL A 596 56.31 -49.88 -39.61
C VAL A 596 55.11 -50.16 -38.70
N ALA A 597 53.89 -49.88 -39.15
CA ALA A 597 52.66 -50.21 -38.45
C ALA A 597 52.33 -51.71 -38.51
N GLU A 598 52.62 -52.42 -39.61
CA GLU A 598 52.55 -53.89 -39.70
C GLU A 598 53.62 -54.56 -38.82
N LEU A 599 54.83 -54.00 -38.74
CA LEU A 599 55.85 -54.43 -37.77
C LEU A 599 55.42 -54.11 -36.33
N GLY A 600 54.73 -52.99 -36.11
CA GLY A 600 54.09 -52.62 -34.84
C GLY A 600 52.94 -53.55 -34.46
N GLU A 601 52.10 -53.95 -35.42
CA GLU A 601 51.01 -54.91 -35.24
C GLU A 601 51.54 -56.33 -35.05
N GLN A 602 52.67 -56.68 -35.65
CA GLN A 602 53.39 -57.93 -35.34
C GLN A 602 54.04 -57.89 -33.95
N ILE A 603 54.54 -56.74 -33.49
CA ILE A 603 55.04 -56.55 -32.12
C ILE A 603 53.89 -56.57 -31.10
N ASP A 604 52.74 -55.97 -31.41
CA ASP A 604 51.54 -55.97 -30.57
C ASP A 604 50.82 -57.33 -30.57
N ASN A 605 50.84 -58.07 -31.68
CA ASN A 605 50.41 -59.47 -31.69
C ASN A 605 51.39 -60.35 -30.92
N LEU A 606 52.71 -60.09 -30.97
CA LEU A 606 53.68 -60.80 -30.15
C LEU A 606 53.57 -60.42 -28.66
N GLN A 607 53.18 -59.18 -28.31
CA GLN A 607 52.89 -58.75 -26.93
C GLN A 607 51.53 -59.27 -26.44
N ARG A 608 50.51 -59.38 -27.30
CA ARG A 608 49.23 -60.03 -26.98
C ARG A 608 49.36 -61.54 -26.86
N VAL A 609 50.15 -62.19 -27.71
CA VAL A 609 50.50 -63.62 -27.57
C VAL A 609 51.35 -63.83 -26.31
N LYS A 610 52.25 -62.90 -25.96
CA LYS A 610 52.98 -62.94 -24.68
C LYS A 610 52.05 -62.77 -23.48
N GLN A 611 51.11 -61.83 -23.48
CA GLN A 611 50.13 -61.65 -22.40
C GLN A 611 49.11 -62.80 -22.32
N LYS A 612 48.75 -63.40 -23.46
CA LYS A 612 47.90 -64.59 -23.53
C LYS A 612 48.63 -65.83 -23.01
N LEU A 613 49.92 -66.00 -23.33
CA LEU A 613 50.78 -67.05 -22.77
C LEU A 613 51.15 -66.81 -21.30
N GLU A 614 51.25 -65.56 -20.82
CA GLU A 614 51.41 -65.23 -19.40
C GLU A 614 50.12 -65.51 -18.59
N LYS A 615 48.95 -65.36 -19.23
CA LYS A 615 47.64 -65.70 -18.65
C LYS A 615 47.37 -67.21 -18.65
N GLU A 616 47.69 -67.92 -19.74
CA GLU A 616 47.65 -69.39 -19.81
C GLU A 616 48.72 -70.03 -18.88
N LYS A 617 49.87 -69.37 -18.65
CA LYS A 617 50.87 -69.77 -17.63
C LYS A 617 50.37 -69.57 -16.19
N SER A 618 49.49 -68.61 -15.92
CA SER A 618 48.84 -68.48 -14.60
C SER A 618 47.66 -69.45 -14.40
N GLU A 619 46.94 -69.79 -15.47
CA GLU A 619 45.83 -70.74 -15.46
C GLU A 619 46.34 -72.19 -15.28
N TYR A 620 47.44 -72.59 -15.95
CA TYR A 620 48.11 -73.87 -15.66
C TYR A 620 48.85 -73.90 -14.33
N LYS A 621 49.13 -72.74 -13.71
CA LYS A 621 49.69 -72.68 -12.35
C LYS A 621 48.61 -72.87 -11.28
N MET A 622 47.35 -72.46 -11.55
CA MET A 622 46.19 -72.79 -10.70
C MET A 622 45.68 -74.22 -10.91
N GLU A 623 45.77 -74.81 -12.11
CA GLU A 623 45.45 -76.24 -12.32
C GLU A 623 46.54 -77.19 -11.79
N ILE A 624 47.79 -76.74 -11.64
CA ILE A 624 48.88 -77.49 -10.98
C ILE A 624 48.78 -77.40 -9.45
N ASP A 625 48.24 -76.31 -8.90
CA ASP A 625 47.94 -76.16 -7.46
C ASP A 625 46.66 -76.92 -7.04
N ASP A 626 45.70 -77.16 -7.95
CA ASP A 626 44.51 -78.00 -7.70
C ASP A 626 44.74 -79.52 -7.93
N LEU A 627 45.84 -79.93 -8.58
CA LEU A 627 46.18 -81.34 -8.82
C LEU A 627 47.45 -81.83 -8.10
N SER A 628 48.07 -80.98 -7.27
CA SER A 628 49.20 -81.34 -6.38
C SER A 628 48.87 -81.33 -4.88
N SER A 629 47.58 -81.30 -4.53
CA SER A 629 47.07 -81.74 -3.21
C SER A 629 46.24 -83.03 -3.34
N ASN A 630 46.80 -83.98 -4.09
CA ASN A 630 46.49 -85.41 -3.99
C ASN A 630 47.13 -86.00 -2.72
N MET A 631 46.44 -86.99 -2.10
CA MET A 631 47.00 -88.05 -1.22
C MET A 631 47.54 -87.59 0.16
N GLU A 632 47.15 -88.06 1.35
CA GLU A 632 46.47 -89.23 1.93
C GLU A 632 45.90 -88.77 3.30
N ALA A 633 44.72 -89.13 3.81
CA ALA A 633 44.39 -90.45 4.34
C ALA A 633 42.87 -90.65 4.63
N VAL A 634 42.23 -91.60 3.93
CA VAL A 634 41.51 -92.81 4.41
C VAL A 634 41.17 -92.85 5.94
N ALA A 635 39.97 -93.16 6.49
CA ALA A 635 38.98 -94.23 6.25
C ALA A 635 37.70 -93.99 7.13
N LYS A 636 36.44 -94.17 6.66
CA LYS A 636 35.47 -95.31 6.85
C LYS A 636 34.09 -94.69 7.21
N SER A 637 32.88 -95.16 6.91
CA SER A 637 32.28 -96.22 6.05
C SER A 637 30.74 -96.00 6.07
N LYS A 638 30.04 -96.26 4.95
CA LYS A 638 28.55 -96.25 4.80
C LYS A 638 27.91 -97.62 5.11
N SER A 639 26.59 -97.67 5.35
CA SER A 639 25.56 -98.57 4.73
C SER A 639 24.26 -98.60 5.59
N ALA A 640 23.11 -98.04 5.18
CA ALA A 640 21.99 -98.63 4.39
C ALA A 640 21.36 -99.90 5.03
N ARG A 641 20.04 -100.19 5.08
CA ARG A 641 18.75 -99.61 4.64
C ARG A 641 17.65 -100.60 5.13
N HIS A 642 16.42 -100.13 5.38
CA HIS A 642 15.13 -100.89 5.32
C HIS A 642 14.97 -102.07 6.33
N ASP A 643 13.79 -102.46 6.80
CA ASP A 643 12.51 -102.71 6.13
C ASP A 643 11.30 -102.48 7.04
N CYS A 644 10.16 -102.21 6.39
CA CYS A 644 8.84 -101.91 6.94
C CYS A 644 8.21 -103.02 7.81
N ASP A 645 7.35 -102.55 8.72
CA ASP A 645 6.03 -103.09 9.07
C ASP A 645 5.79 -104.59 8.88
N LEU A 646 5.67 -105.29 10.02
CA LEU A 646 4.73 -106.38 10.33
C LEU A 646 5.31 -107.03 11.59
N LEU A 647 4.67 -107.21 12.74
CA LEU A 647 3.29 -107.27 13.19
C LEU A 647 3.41 -107.08 14.72
N ARG A 648 2.57 -106.30 15.39
CA ARG A 648 1.29 -106.78 15.90
C ARG A 648 1.39 -108.22 16.45
N GLU A 649 1.98 -108.35 17.62
CA GLU A 649 1.80 -109.46 18.58
C GLU A 649 2.93 -109.23 19.60
N GLN A 650 2.72 -108.60 20.75
CA GLN A 650 2.17 -109.21 21.96
C GLN A 650 2.40 -108.15 23.06
N TYR A 651 1.46 -107.47 23.71
CA TYR A 651 0.17 -107.84 24.32
C TYR A 651 0.17 -109.08 25.23
N GLU A 652 1.23 -109.89 25.28
CA GLU A 652 1.24 -111.08 26.15
C GLU A 652 2.17 -110.98 27.38
N GLU A 653 2.87 -109.86 27.61
CA GLU A 653 3.74 -109.70 28.80
C GLU A 653 3.35 -108.52 29.72
N GLU A 654 2.07 -108.15 29.69
CA GLU A 654 1.37 -107.89 30.95
C GLU A 654 1.06 -109.27 31.56
N GLN A 655 1.74 -109.67 32.64
CA GLN A 655 1.14 -110.41 33.78
C GLN A 655 2.15 -110.96 34.79
N GLU A 656 3.44 -111.15 34.49
CA GLU A 656 4.24 -112.13 35.26
C GLU A 656 5.22 -111.62 36.33
N ALA A 657 5.27 -110.33 36.68
CA ALA A 657 6.14 -109.89 37.80
C ALA A 657 5.45 -109.03 38.85
N LYS A 658 4.15 -109.26 38.99
CA LYS A 658 3.26 -108.98 40.12
C LYS A 658 3.65 -109.71 41.43
N ALA A 659 4.79 -110.42 41.49
CA ALA A 659 5.13 -111.32 42.61
C ALA A 659 6.19 -110.78 43.61
N GLU A 660 6.92 -109.70 43.31
CA GLU A 660 7.91 -109.12 44.24
C GLU A 660 7.42 -107.90 45.03
N LEU A 661 6.09 -107.82 45.19
CA LEU A 661 5.43 -106.82 46.03
C LEU A 661 5.50 -107.12 47.54
N GLN A 662 5.99 -108.27 48.02
CA GLN A 662 5.47 -108.75 49.31
C GLN A 662 6.47 -109.10 50.42
N ARG A 663 7.74 -108.68 50.35
CA ARG A 663 8.70 -108.95 51.45
C ARG A 663 9.49 -107.77 52.04
N GLY A 664 9.61 -106.61 51.38
CA GLY A 664 10.21 -105.41 52.00
C GLY A 664 9.26 -104.58 52.86
N MET A 665 7.94 -104.76 52.65
CA MET A 665 6.82 -103.98 53.19
C MET A 665 6.64 -104.00 54.71
N SER A 666 7.36 -104.83 55.47
CA SER A 666 7.17 -104.95 56.93
C SER A 666 8.24 -104.24 57.78
N LYS A 667 9.39 -103.87 57.20
CA LYS A 667 10.45 -103.12 57.92
C LYS A 667 10.45 -101.63 57.58
N ALA A 668 9.91 -101.28 56.41
CA ALA A 668 9.67 -99.91 55.97
C ALA A 668 8.62 -99.16 56.81
N ASN A 669 7.67 -99.85 57.46
CA ASN A 669 6.52 -99.18 58.08
C ASN A 669 6.78 -98.53 59.46
N SER A 670 7.87 -98.84 60.16
CA SER A 670 8.20 -98.16 61.44
C SER A 670 9.19 -97.00 61.28
N GLU A 671 10.06 -97.02 60.26
CA GLU A 671 10.97 -95.91 59.94
C GLU A 671 10.28 -94.82 59.11
N VAL A 672 9.27 -95.17 58.30
CA VAL A 672 8.46 -94.22 57.51
C VAL A 672 7.68 -93.23 58.38
N ALA A 673 7.24 -93.59 59.59
CA ALA A 673 6.49 -92.66 60.45
C ALA A 673 7.36 -91.53 61.04
N GLN A 674 8.64 -91.80 61.32
CA GLN A 674 9.56 -90.81 61.87
C GLN A 674 10.23 -89.96 60.76
N TRP A 675 10.47 -90.55 59.58
CA TRP A 675 10.92 -89.83 58.39
C TRP A 675 9.81 -88.99 57.75
N ARG A 676 8.53 -89.39 57.80
CA ARG A 676 7.41 -88.57 57.28
C ARG A 676 7.33 -87.22 57.98
N SER A 677 7.39 -87.16 59.30
CA SER A 677 7.30 -85.87 60.02
C SER A 677 8.52 -84.98 59.85
N LYS A 678 9.72 -85.52 59.56
CA LYS A 678 10.93 -84.71 59.31
C LYS A 678 11.04 -84.26 57.85
N TYR A 679 10.71 -85.13 56.90
CA TYR A 679 10.71 -84.78 55.48
C TYR A 679 9.51 -83.92 55.08
N GLU A 680 8.37 -83.97 55.78
CA GLU A 680 7.23 -83.09 55.46
C GLU A 680 7.53 -81.63 55.82
N THR A 681 8.30 -81.37 56.88
CA THR A 681 8.74 -79.99 57.21
C THR A 681 9.93 -79.53 56.37
N ASP A 682 10.92 -80.38 56.11
CA ASP A 682 12.05 -80.07 55.21
C ASP A 682 11.61 -79.98 53.74
N ALA A 683 10.61 -80.76 53.31
CA ALA A 683 10.05 -80.64 51.97
C ALA A 683 9.29 -79.33 51.83
N ILE A 684 8.49 -78.90 52.82
CA ILE A 684 7.79 -77.61 52.74
C ILE A 684 8.80 -76.45 52.69
N GLN A 685 9.85 -76.44 53.53
CA GLN A 685 10.89 -75.41 53.46
C GLN A 685 11.71 -75.47 52.17
N ARG A 686 12.12 -76.65 51.69
CA ARG A 686 12.81 -76.80 50.39
C ARG A 686 11.92 -76.40 49.22
N THR A 687 10.61 -76.63 49.30
CA THR A 687 9.67 -76.26 48.23
C THR A 687 9.40 -74.76 48.25
N GLU A 688 9.31 -74.13 49.43
CA GLU A 688 9.22 -72.67 49.56
C GLU A 688 10.51 -71.98 49.10
N GLU A 689 11.70 -72.46 49.48
CA GLU A 689 12.98 -71.95 48.98
C GLU A 689 13.15 -72.16 47.47
N LEU A 690 12.68 -73.29 46.92
CA LEU A 690 12.69 -73.57 45.49
C LEU A 690 11.70 -72.70 44.73
N GLU A 691 10.50 -72.45 45.26
CA GLU A 691 9.51 -71.56 44.67
C GLU A 691 9.95 -70.08 44.76
N GLU A 692 10.61 -69.67 45.84
CA GLU A 692 11.19 -68.33 45.95
C GLU A 692 12.41 -68.14 45.01
N ALA A 693 13.26 -69.17 44.86
CA ALA A 693 14.34 -69.18 43.89
C ALA A 693 13.83 -69.17 42.45
N LYS A 694 12.78 -69.94 42.14
CA LYS A 694 12.07 -69.90 40.84
C LYS A 694 11.48 -68.53 40.58
N LYS A 695 10.84 -67.89 41.56
CA LYS A 695 10.28 -66.56 41.41
C LYS A 695 11.35 -65.50 41.15
N LYS A 696 12.49 -65.56 41.87
CA LYS A 696 13.65 -64.68 41.61
C LYS A 696 14.30 -64.94 40.26
N LEU A 697 14.36 -66.19 39.82
CA LEU A 697 14.85 -66.56 38.48
C LEU A 697 13.89 -66.09 37.38
N ALA A 698 12.58 -66.24 37.57
CA ALA A 698 11.57 -65.76 36.64
C ALA A 698 11.60 -64.24 36.51
N GLN A 699 11.77 -63.51 37.63
CA GLN A 699 11.91 -62.05 37.60
C GLN A 699 13.21 -61.62 36.92
N ARG A 700 14.35 -62.28 37.19
CA ARG A 700 15.61 -62.01 36.48
C ARG A 700 15.53 -62.35 35.00
N LEU A 701 14.81 -63.40 34.64
CA LEU A 701 14.56 -63.79 33.25
C LEU A 701 13.71 -62.72 32.57
N GLN A 702 12.63 -62.25 33.21
CA GLN A 702 11.80 -61.16 32.69
C GLN A 702 12.60 -59.86 32.53
N GLU A 703 13.39 -59.45 33.52
CA GLU A 703 14.25 -58.26 33.43
C GLU A 703 15.30 -58.39 32.31
N ALA A 704 15.85 -59.59 32.11
CA ALA A 704 16.78 -59.87 31.02
C ALA A 704 16.08 -59.89 29.65
N GLU A 705 14.86 -60.43 29.56
CA GLU A 705 14.03 -60.42 28.35
C GLU A 705 13.63 -58.99 27.96
N GLU A 706 13.18 -58.18 28.92
CA GLU A 706 12.89 -56.75 28.72
C GLU A 706 14.15 -55.97 28.28
N SER A 707 15.31 -56.30 28.87
CA SER A 707 16.59 -55.70 28.45
C SER A 707 16.99 -56.10 27.03
N ILE A 708 16.81 -57.38 26.65
CA ILE A 708 17.06 -57.88 25.31
C ILE A 708 16.10 -57.25 24.31
N GLU A 709 14.81 -57.09 24.65
CA GLU A 709 13.82 -56.46 23.79
C GLU A 709 14.13 -54.97 23.59
N ALA A 710 14.54 -54.26 24.63
CA ALA A 710 15.00 -52.88 24.54
C ALA A 710 16.25 -52.74 23.65
N VAL A 711 17.22 -53.66 23.77
CA VAL A 711 18.42 -53.71 22.90
C VAL A 711 18.03 -54.04 21.47
N ASN A 712 17.15 -55.01 21.24
CA ASN A 712 16.67 -55.38 19.91
C ASN A 712 15.91 -54.23 19.23
N SER A 713 15.05 -53.53 19.97
CA SER A 713 14.36 -52.33 19.46
C SER A 713 15.37 -51.24 19.08
N LYS A 714 16.46 -51.08 19.85
CA LYS A 714 17.53 -50.12 19.55
C LYS A 714 18.39 -50.55 18.36
N CYS A 715 18.69 -51.85 18.22
CA CYS A 715 19.38 -52.38 17.05
C CYS A 715 18.53 -52.24 15.79
N ALA A 716 17.22 -52.52 15.88
CA ALA A 716 16.29 -52.36 14.75
C ALA A 716 16.17 -50.88 14.31
N SER A 717 16.15 -49.92 15.25
CA SER A 717 16.14 -48.50 14.89
C SER A 717 17.46 -48.02 14.29
N LEU A 718 18.59 -48.53 14.78
CA LEU A 718 19.90 -48.25 14.20
C LEU A 718 20.03 -48.83 12.78
N GLU A 719 19.55 -50.05 12.53
CA GLU A 719 19.62 -50.64 11.19
C GLU A 719 18.73 -49.89 10.19
N LYS A 720 17.53 -49.44 10.62
CA LYS A 720 16.70 -48.54 9.81
C LYS A 720 17.39 -47.21 9.51
N THR A 721 18.09 -46.64 10.50
CA THR A 721 18.81 -45.37 10.32
C THR A 721 19.98 -45.55 9.34
N LYS A 722 20.71 -46.65 9.45
CA LYS A 722 21.80 -47.00 8.54
C LYS A 722 21.30 -47.20 7.12
N GLN A 723 20.22 -47.95 6.91
CA GLN A 723 19.62 -48.13 5.58
C GLN A 723 19.17 -46.81 4.96
N ARG A 724 18.56 -45.92 5.76
CA ARG A 724 18.16 -44.58 5.29
C ARG A 724 19.38 -43.75 4.86
N LEU A 725 20.42 -43.68 5.69
CA LEU A 725 21.64 -42.94 5.37
C LEU A 725 22.35 -43.52 4.14
N GLN A 726 22.31 -44.84 3.97
CA GLN A 726 22.91 -45.50 2.82
C GLN A 726 22.16 -45.16 1.52
N GLY A 727 20.82 -45.12 1.56
CA GLY A 727 20.01 -44.63 0.44
C GLY A 727 20.26 -43.16 0.10
N GLU A 728 20.33 -42.29 1.12
CA GLU A 728 20.65 -40.86 0.92
C GLU A 728 22.02 -40.65 0.25
N VAL A 729 23.02 -41.46 0.59
CA VAL A 729 24.35 -41.42 -0.06
C VAL A 729 24.27 -41.90 -1.51
N GLU A 730 23.56 -42.98 -1.78
CA GLU A 730 23.38 -43.52 -3.14
C GLU A 730 22.66 -42.52 -4.06
N ASP A 731 21.60 -41.87 -3.57
CA ASP A 731 20.85 -40.85 -4.31
C ASP A 731 21.75 -39.63 -4.63
N LEU A 732 22.49 -39.12 -3.64
CA LEU A 732 23.44 -38.01 -3.84
C LEU A 732 24.55 -38.36 -4.83
N MET A 733 25.05 -39.60 -4.83
CA MET A 733 26.05 -40.05 -5.79
C MET A 733 25.48 -40.07 -7.21
N ILE A 734 24.28 -40.60 -7.40
CA ILE A 734 23.60 -40.65 -8.71
C ILE A 734 23.38 -39.24 -9.27
N ASP A 735 22.95 -38.30 -8.44
CA ASP A 735 22.69 -36.92 -8.87
C ASP A 735 23.97 -36.19 -9.26
N VAL A 736 25.06 -36.37 -8.51
CA VAL A 736 26.38 -35.81 -8.85
C VAL A 736 26.91 -36.40 -10.15
N GLU A 737 26.80 -37.72 -10.34
CA GLU A 737 27.22 -38.38 -11.58
C GLU A 737 26.41 -37.90 -12.79
N ARG A 738 25.09 -37.77 -12.64
CA ARG A 738 24.19 -37.25 -13.68
C ARG A 738 24.53 -35.81 -14.04
N ALA A 739 24.72 -34.94 -13.04
CA ALA A 739 25.06 -33.53 -13.24
C ALA A 739 26.41 -33.38 -13.96
N ASN A 740 27.42 -34.13 -13.53
CA ASN A 740 28.75 -34.13 -14.15
C ASN A 740 28.71 -34.65 -15.60
N ALA A 741 27.95 -35.72 -15.87
CA ALA A 741 27.79 -36.26 -17.21
C ALA A 741 27.08 -35.27 -18.15
N GLN A 742 26.04 -34.57 -17.67
CA GLN A 742 25.37 -33.52 -18.44
C GLN A 742 26.29 -32.34 -18.73
N ALA A 743 27.06 -31.87 -17.73
CA ALA A 743 28.03 -30.79 -17.90
C ALA A 743 29.11 -31.15 -18.93
N ALA A 744 29.69 -32.35 -18.84
CA ALA A 744 30.69 -32.82 -19.80
C ALA A 744 30.14 -32.96 -21.23
N ASN A 745 28.89 -33.40 -21.38
CA ASN A 745 28.24 -33.49 -22.68
C ASN A 745 27.95 -32.12 -23.30
N LEU A 746 27.53 -31.15 -22.49
CA LEU A 746 27.29 -29.78 -22.96
C LEU A 746 28.60 -29.09 -23.36
N ASP A 747 29.65 -29.22 -22.56
CA ASP A 747 30.99 -28.71 -22.90
C ASP A 747 31.52 -29.34 -24.20
N LYS A 748 31.34 -30.64 -24.39
CA LYS A 748 31.73 -31.32 -25.65
C LYS A 748 30.94 -30.83 -26.86
N LYS A 749 29.63 -30.60 -26.72
CA LYS A 749 28.80 -30.04 -27.78
C LYS A 749 29.22 -28.62 -28.12
N GLN A 750 29.43 -27.78 -27.10
CA GLN A 750 29.86 -26.40 -27.28
C GLN A 750 31.22 -26.32 -27.99
N ARG A 751 32.23 -27.08 -27.53
CA ARG A 751 33.54 -27.16 -28.21
C ARG A 751 33.45 -27.63 -29.67
N ASN A 752 32.54 -28.56 -29.97
CA ASN A 752 32.34 -29.01 -31.36
C ASN A 752 31.72 -27.90 -32.22
N PHE A 753 30.71 -27.19 -31.71
CA PHE A 753 30.13 -26.05 -32.40
C PHE A 753 31.13 -24.92 -32.58
N ASP A 754 31.87 -24.56 -31.53
CA ASP A 754 32.93 -23.56 -31.58
C ASP A 754 34.01 -23.93 -32.58
N LYS A 755 34.38 -25.22 -32.67
CA LYS A 755 35.32 -25.70 -33.67
C LYS A 755 34.79 -25.53 -35.10
N VAL A 756 33.53 -25.92 -35.37
CA VAL A 756 32.92 -25.78 -36.70
C VAL A 756 32.79 -24.30 -37.08
N LEU A 757 32.37 -23.45 -36.14
CA LEU A 757 32.29 -22.00 -36.32
C LEU A 757 33.68 -21.39 -36.54
N ALA A 758 34.68 -21.79 -35.77
CA ALA A 758 36.06 -21.32 -35.91
C ALA A 758 36.64 -21.73 -37.27
N GLU A 759 36.45 -22.96 -37.72
CA GLU A 759 36.89 -23.42 -39.05
C GLU A 759 36.18 -22.67 -40.17
N ALA A 760 34.87 -22.43 -40.06
CA ALA A 760 34.12 -21.64 -41.04
C ALA A 760 34.55 -20.17 -41.06
N LYS A 761 34.75 -19.58 -39.87
CA LYS A 761 35.21 -18.21 -39.69
C LYS A 761 36.64 -18.03 -40.23
N GLN A 762 37.55 -18.96 -39.92
CA GLN A 762 38.91 -18.96 -40.44
C GLN A 762 38.92 -19.04 -41.97
N LYS A 763 38.16 -19.96 -42.57
CA LYS A 763 38.06 -20.04 -44.05
C LYS A 763 37.51 -18.76 -44.67
N TYR A 764 36.54 -18.14 -44.02
CA TYR A 764 35.99 -16.87 -44.45
C TYR A 764 37.02 -15.75 -44.33
N GLU A 765 37.75 -15.66 -43.21
CA GLU A 765 38.80 -14.66 -42.97
C GLU A 765 39.99 -14.83 -43.93
N GLU A 766 40.43 -16.06 -44.18
CA GLU A 766 41.47 -16.39 -45.16
C GLU A 766 41.04 -15.98 -46.58
N GLY A 767 39.83 -16.37 -47.01
CA GLY A 767 39.29 -15.97 -48.31
C GLY A 767 39.08 -14.46 -48.43
N GLN A 768 38.69 -13.78 -47.35
CA GLN A 768 38.55 -12.33 -47.32
C GLN A 768 39.93 -11.65 -47.40
N ALA A 769 40.94 -12.14 -46.68
CA ALA A 769 42.30 -11.60 -46.72
C ALA A 769 42.93 -11.77 -48.10
N GLU A 770 42.73 -12.90 -48.76
CA GLU A 770 43.16 -13.15 -50.14
C GLU A 770 42.47 -12.20 -51.12
N LEU A 771 41.14 -12.01 -50.98
CA LEU A 771 40.38 -11.06 -51.81
C LEU A 771 40.87 -9.62 -51.61
N GLU A 772 41.05 -9.18 -50.37
CA GLU A 772 41.57 -7.84 -50.05
C GLU A 772 43.00 -7.65 -50.58
N GLY A 773 43.85 -8.68 -50.46
CA GLY A 773 45.20 -8.71 -51.03
C GLY A 773 45.17 -8.52 -52.55
N ALA A 774 44.39 -9.33 -53.25
CA ALA A 774 44.24 -9.26 -54.70
C ALA A 774 43.65 -7.91 -55.16
N GLN A 775 42.64 -7.38 -54.46
CA GLN A 775 42.07 -6.06 -54.75
C GLN A 775 43.08 -4.94 -54.52
N LYS A 776 43.89 -5.02 -53.46
CA LYS A 776 44.94 -4.03 -53.18
C LYS A 776 46.02 -4.06 -54.26
N GLU A 777 46.44 -5.23 -54.69
CA GLU A 777 47.40 -5.40 -55.78
C GLU A 777 46.84 -4.86 -57.10
N ALA A 778 45.60 -5.18 -57.45
CA ALA A 778 44.92 -4.64 -58.62
C ALA A 778 44.81 -3.11 -58.58
N ARG A 779 44.47 -2.51 -57.43
CA ARG A 779 44.46 -1.05 -57.26
C ARG A 779 45.87 -0.45 -57.38
N SER A 780 46.89 -1.12 -56.87
CA SER A 780 48.28 -0.69 -56.98
C SER A 780 48.73 -0.67 -58.44
N LEU A 781 48.51 -1.77 -59.16
CA LEU A 781 48.83 -1.88 -60.59
C LEU A 781 48.03 -0.88 -61.43
N SER A 782 46.75 -0.64 -61.11
CA SER A 782 45.96 0.40 -61.77
C SER A 782 46.53 1.81 -61.52
N THR A 783 47.06 2.05 -60.32
CA THR A 783 47.71 3.33 -59.98
C THR A 783 49.03 3.50 -60.71
N GLU A 784 49.84 2.45 -60.82
CA GLU A 784 51.08 2.46 -61.59
C GLU A 784 50.82 2.65 -63.09
N LEU A 785 49.80 1.99 -63.63
CA LEU A 785 49.36 2.19 -65.01
C LEU A 785 48.94 3.65 -65.24
N PHE A 786 48.17 4.24 -64.32
CA PHE A 786 47.77 5.64 -64.41
C PHE A 786 48.97 6.59 -64.36
N LYS A 787 49.92 6.36 -63.43
CA LYS A 787 51.17 7.14 -63.35
C LYS A 787 51.99 7.04 -64.64
N MET A 788 52.08 5.85 -65.21
CA MET A 788 52.85 5.64 -66.45
C MET A 788 52.18 6.30 -67.65
N LYS A 789 50.84 6.28 -67.72
CA LYS A 789 50.07 7.04 -68.71
C LYS A 789 50.29 8.54 -68.57
N ASN A 790 50.17 9.10 -67.36
CA ASN A 790 50.45 10.52 -67.13
C ASN A 790 51.89 10.89 -67.50
N SER A 791 52.87 10.09 -67.11
CA SER A 791 54.27 10.34 -67.48
C SER A 791 54.50 10.28 -68.99
N TYR A 792 53.78 9.39 -69.69
CA TYR A 792 53.80 9.31 -71.15
C TYR A 792 53.14 10.52 -71.82
N GLU A 793 51.99 10.97 -71.30
CA GLU A 793 51.32 12.21 -71.75
C GLU A 793 52.19 13.44 -71.50
N GLU A 794 52.78 13.58 -70.31
CA GLU A 794 53.74 14.64 -69.99
C GLU A 794 54.94 14.64 -70.94
N ALA A 795 55.48 13.46 -71.28
CA ALA A 795 56.57 13.34 -72.25
C ALA A 795 56.12 13.71 -73.68
N LEU A 796 54.87 13.43 -74.04
CA LEU A 796 54.27 13.86 -75.31
C LEU A 796 54.08 15.38 -75.36
N ASP A 797 53.58 16.00 -74.29
CA ASP A 797 53.43 17.45 -74.18
C ASP A 797 54.79 18.17 -74.22
N GLN A 798 55.81 17.62 -73.56
CA GLN A 798 57.18 18.10 -73.65
C GLN A 798 57.71 18.01 -75.09
N LEU A 799 57.44 16.90 -75.77
CA LEU A 799 57.81 16.74 -77.17
C LEU A 799 57.08 17.74 -78.08
N GLU A 800 55.80 18.02 -77.83
CA GLU A 800 55.04 19.02 -78.58
C GLU A 800 55.54 20.44 -78.32
N THR A 801 55.88 20.75 -77.07
CA THR A 801 56.49 22.03 -76.67
C THR A 801 57.82 22.24 -77.40
N LEU A 802 58.72 21.24 -77.38
CA LEU A 802 59.99 21.30 -78.10
C LEU A 802 59.80 21.47 -79.61
N LYS A 803 58.76 20.85 -80.19
CA LYS A 803 58.41 21.06 -81.60
C LYS A 803 57.96 22.48 -81.88
N ARG A 804 57.14 23.09 -81.01
CA ARG A 804 56.71 24.50 -81.15
C ARG A 804 57.88 25.45 -80.99
N GLU A 805 58.73 25.26 -79.98
CA GLU A 805 59.94 26.06 -79.79
C GLU A 805 60.87 25.98 -81.00
N ASN A 806 61.09 24.79 -81.55
CA ASN A 806 61.90 24.63 -82.76
C ASN A 806 61.28 25.35 -83.96
N LYS A 807 59.95 25.31 -84.10
CA LYS A 807 59.24 26.07 -85.13
C LYS A 807 59.34 27.59 -84.93
N ASN A 808 59.23 28.06 -83.69
CA ASN A 808 59.39 29.49 -83.36
C ASN A 808 60.82 29.95 -83.63
N LEU A 809 61.83 29.17 -83.23
CA LEU A 809 63.24 29.45 -83.52
C LEU A 809 63.50 29.44 -85.04
N GLN A 810 62.89 28.53 -85.80
CA GLN A 810 62.96 28.57 -87.27
C GLN A 810 62.34 29.84 -87.84
N GLN A 811 61.21 30.30 -87.28
CA GLN A 811 60.58 31.55 -87.68
C GLN A 811 61.45 32.75 -87.32
N GLU A 812 61.98 32.84 -86.09
CA GLU A 812 62.91 33.90 -85.69
C GLU A 812 64.16 33.92 -86.56
N ILE A 813 64.73 32.76 -86.90
CA ILE A 813 65.87 32.68 -87.83
C ILE A 813 65.47 33.22 -89.20
N SER A 814 64.26 32.89 -89.69
CA SER A 814 63.74 33.41 -90.96
C SER A 814 63.56 34.92 -90.92
N ASP A 815 62.91 35.44 -89.87
CA ASP A 815 62.62 36.85 -89.68
C ASP A 815 63.92 37.67 -89.53
N LEU A 816 64.88 37.19 -88.73
CA LEU A 816 66.21 37.80 -88.60
C LEU A 816 66.99 37.72 -89.92
N THR A 817 66.85 36.63 -90.69
CA THR A 817 67.49 36.52 -92.02
C THR A 817 66.88 37.51 -93.00
N GLU A 818 65.57 37.71 -92.98
CA GLU A 818 64.87 38.73 -93.77
C GLU A 818 65.28 40.14 -93.32
N GLN A 819 65.36 40.40 -92.02
CA GLN A 819 65.81 41.67 -91.44
C GLN A 819 67.28 42.00 -91.78
N ILE A 820 68.16 40.99 -91.85
CA ILE A 820 69.54 41.10 -92.35
C ILE A 820 69.57 41.34 -93.88
N GLY A 821 68.68 40.71 -94.63
CA GLY A 821 68.50 40.95 -96.06
C GLY A 821 67.97 42.37 -96.37
N GLU A 822 67.23 42.96 -95.44
CA GLU A 822 66.69 44.31 -95.54
C GLU A 822 67.67 45.42 -95.13
N THR A 823 68.75 45.14 -94.37
CA THR A 823 69.68 46.14 -93.76
C THR A 823 70.66 46.80 -94.75
N GLY A 824 70.33 46.81 -96.04
CA GLY A 824 71.19 47.28 -97.13
C GLY A 824 70.88 48.66 -97.72
N LYS A 825 70.00 49.50 -97.16
CA LYS A 825 69.61 50.80 -97.74
C LYS A 825 69.45 51.93 -96.70
N THR A 826 70.45 52.80 -96.71
CA THR A 826 70.54 54.09 -96.00
C THR A 826 69.29 54.98 -96.09
N VAL A 827 68.99 55.67 -94.98
CA VAL A 827 67.94 56.69 -94.75
C VAL A 827 66.50 56.15 -94.73
N HIS A 828 66.12 55.31 -95.69
CA HIS A 828 64.77 54.71 -95.70
C HIS A 828 64.56 53.74 -94.51
N GLU A 829 65.64 53.09 -94.05
CA GLU A 829 65.63 52.21 -92.88
C GLU A 829 65.39 52.93 -91.54
N LEU A 830 65.92 54.14 -91.36
CA LEU A 830 65.71 54.90 -90.12
C LEU A 830 64.25 55.38 -90.00
N GLU A 831 63.64 55.72 -91.13
CA GLU A 831 62.24 56.14 -91.20
C GLU A 831 61.30 54.94 -91.04
N LYS A 832 61.66 53.76 -91.60
CA LYS A 832 60.98 52.49 -91.35
C LYS A 832 61.08 52.09 -89.87
N ALA A 833 62.29 52.12 -89.28
CA ALA A 833 62.52 51.78 -87.87
C ALA A 833 61.81 52.74 -86.90
N LYS A 834 61.80 54.05 -87.16
CA LYS A 834 61.01 55.01 -86.37
C LYS A 834 59.52 54.67 -86.43
N LYS A 835 59.00 54.35 -87.62
CA LYS A 835 57.59 53.97 -87.80
C LYS A 835 57.27 52.68 -87.06
N THR A 836 58.18 51.70 -87.08
CA THR A 836 58.08 50.44 -86.32
C THR A 836 58.03 50.70 -84.81
N VAL A 837 58.93 51.55 -84.27
CA VAL A 837 58.93 51.91 -82.84
C VAL A 837 57.70 52.72 -82.43
N GLU A 838 57.17 53.57 -83.32
CA GLU A 838 55.90 54.28 -83.07
C GLU A 838 54.70 53.32 -83.04
N THR A 839 54.67 52.29 -83.89
CA THR A 839 53.68 51.20 -83.80
C THR A 839 53.86 50.36 -82.54
N GLU A 840 55.07 49.95 -82.17
CA GLU A 840 55.33 49.20 -80.93
C GLU A 840 54.91 49.99 -79.68
N LYS A 841 55.19 51.30 -79.65
CA LYS A 841 54.73 52.18 -78.56
C LYS A 841 53.20 52.23 -78.50
N ALA A 842 52.52 52.34 -79.64
CA ALA A 842 51.07 52.34 -79.70
C ALA A 842 50.48 51.01 -79.23
N GLU A 843 51.08 49.89 -79.63
CA GLU A 843 50.68 48.54 -79.20
C GLU A 843 50.89 48.33 -77.70
N ILE A 844 52.02 48.77 -77.13
CA ILE A 844 52.27 48.70 -75.68
C ILE A 844 51.30 49.59 -74.90
N GLN A 845 51.00 50.79 -75.41
CA GLN A 845 50.03 51.69 -74.79
C GLN A 845 48.63 51.08 -74.80
N THR A 846 48.19 50.49 -75.91
CA THR A 846 46.91 49.76 -75.98
C THR A 846 46.89 48.56 -75.03
N ALA A 847 47.96 47.78 -74.95
CA ALA A 847 48.05 46.66 -74.01
C ALA A 847 48.01 47.11 -72.54
N LEU A 848 48.60 48.26 -72.20
CA LEU A 848 48.52 48.85 -70.86
C LEU A 848 47.09 49.31 -70.54
N GLU A 849 46.44 50.01 -71.46
CA GLU A 849 45.04 50.47 -71.31
C GLU A 849 44.07 49.28 -71.18
N GLU A 850 44.30 48.19 -71.93
CA GLU A 850 43.55 46.95 -71.78
C GLU A 850 43.81 46.27 -70.42
N ALA A 851 45.05 46.25 -69.94
CA ALA A 851 45.40 45.69 -68.63
C ALA A 851 44.81 46.52 -67.47
N GLU A 852 44.84 47.85 -67.55
CA GLU A 852 44.21 48.75 -66.58
C GLU A 852 42.68 48.58 -66.58
N GLY A 853 42.04 48.51 -67.74
CA GLY A 853 40.60 48.22 -67.84
C GLY A 853 40.23 46.84 -67.28
N THR A 854 41.09 45.84 -67.47
CA THR A 854 40.90 44.50 -66.88
C THR A 854 41.05 44.53 -65.35
N LEU A 855 42.02 45.28 -64.83
CA LEU A 855 42.22 45.46 -63.38
C LEU A 855 41.03 46.18 -62.73
N GLU A 856 40.56 47.28 -63.31
CA GLU A 856 39.38 48.01 -62.80
C GLU A 856 38.12 47.12 -62.79
N HIS A 857 37.97 46.26 -63.81
CA HIS A 857 36.89 45.31 -63.88
C HIS A 857 36.95 44.25 -62.76
N GLU A 858 38.15 43.71 -62.48
CA GLU A 858 38.35 42.76 -61.37
C GLU A 858 38.20 43.43 -59.98
N GLU A 859 38.70 44.65 -59.79
CA GLU A 859 38.48 45.42 -58.56
C GLU A 859 36.99 45.69 -58.32
N SER A 860 36.24 45.99 -59.38
CA SER A 860 34.78 46.16 -59.32
C SER A 860 34.06 44.86 -58.94
N LYS A 861 34.53 43.69 -59.42
CA LYS A 861 34.00 42.39 -59.00
C LYS A 861 34.29 42.11 -57.53
N ILE A 862 35.52 42.37 -57.07
CA ILE A 862 35.90 42.20 -55.67
C ILE A 862 35.03 43.06 -54.75
N LEU A 863 34.81 44.33 -55.12
CA LEU A 863 33.97 45.24 -54.34
C LEU A 863 32.52 44.75 -54.27
N ARG A 864 31.98 44.22 -55.37
CA ARG A 864 30.63 43.64 -55.40
C ARG A 864 30.52 42.44 -54.46
N VAL A 865 31.47 41.51 -54.53
CA VAL A 865 31.50 40.32 -53.66
C VAL A 865 31.67 40.74 -52.20
N GLN A 866 32.47 41.76 -51.89
CA GLN A 866 32.61 42.28 -50.53
C GLN A 866 31.30 42.89 -49.99
N LEU A 867 30.56 43.62 -50.81
CA LEU A 867 29.25 44.18 -50.45
C LEU A 867 28.21 43.07 -50.23
N GLU A 868 28.15 42.09 -51.13
CA GLU A 868 27.28 40.91 -50.98
C GLU A 868 27.60 40.12 -49.71
N LEU A 869 28.89 39.88 -49.43
CA LEU A 869 29.33 39.20 -48.21
C LEU A 869 28.94 39.99 -46.95
N SER A 870 29.09 41.32 -46.96
CA SER A 870 28.68 42.17 -45.84
C SER A 870 27.17 42.17 -45.63
N GLN A 871 26.39 42.14 -46.71
CA GLN A 871 24.93 42.04 -46.63
C GLN A 871 24.51 40.69 -46.06
N VAL A 872 25.04 39.58 -46.61
CA VAL A 872 24.77 38.22 -46.11
C VAL A 872 25.15 38.09 -44.65
N LYS A 873 26.29 38.65 -44.22
CA LYS A 873 26.69 38.66 -42.82
C LYS A 873 25.66 39.38 -41.94
N GLY A 874 25.20 40.56 -42.34
CA GLY A 874 24.15 41.28 -41.61
C GLY A 874 22.81 40.54 -41.55
N GLU A 875 22.43 39.84 -42.62
CA GLU A 875 21.24 38.99 -42.65
C GLU A 875 21.36 37.78 -41.71
N VAL A 876 22.53 37.14 -41.67
CA VAL A 876 22.83 36.02 -40.76
C VAL A 876 22.81 36.50 -39.31
N ASP A 877 23.44 37.63 -38.99
CA ASP A 877 23.44 38.19 -37.64
C ASP A 877 22.02 38.52 -37.15
N ARG A 878 21.16 39.08 -38.03
CA ARG A 878 19.75 39.33 -37.72
C ARG A 878 18.99 38.03 -37.48
N LYS A 879 19.17 37.02 -38.33
CA LYS A 879 18.53 35.70 -38.15
C LYS A 879 18.98 35.00 -36.88
N LEU A 880 20.25 35.15 -36.49
CA LEU A 880 20.77 34.64 -35.22
C LEU A 880 20.08 35.34 -34.03
N ALA A 881 19.95 36.66 -34.06
CA ALA A 881 19.25 37.41 -33.01
C ALA A 881 17.77 37.01 -32.89
N GLU A 882 17.07 36.85 -34.02
CA GLU A 882 15.68 36.35 -34.05
C GLU A 882 15.57 34.94 -33.46
N LYS A 883 16.55 34.05 -33.76
CA LYS A 883 16.60 32.68 -33.23
C LYS A 883 16.92 32.62 -31.74
N ASP A 884 17.78 33.50 -31.25
CA ASP A 884 18.08 33.62 -29.82
C ASP A 884 16.83 34.09 -29.03
N GLU A 885 16.08 35.04 -29.58
CA GLU A 885 14.81 35.50 -28.99
C GLU A 885 13.73 34.40 -28.99
N GLU A 886 13.60 33.64 -30.09
CA GLU A 886 12.72 32.47 -30.17
C GLU A 886 13.12 31.40 -29.14
N THR A 887 14.42 31.13 -28.99
CA THR A 887 14.94 30.16 -28.02
C THR A 887 14.63 30.59 -26.58
N GLU A 888 14.83 31.86 -26.22
CA GLU A 888 14.48 32.33 -24.88
C GLU A 888 12.97 32.35 -24.63
N GLN A 889 12.16 32.58 -25.67
CA GLN A 889 10.72 32.44 -25.55
C GLN A 889 10.30 30.98 -25.29
N ILE A 890 10.88 30.02 -26.02
CA ILE A 890 10.63 28.57 -25.80
C ILE A 890 11.06 28.16 -24.39
N LYS A 891 12.22 28.64 -23.91
CA LYS A 891 12.70 28.36 -22.55
C LYS A 891 11.77 28.93 -21.48
N ARG A 892 11.28 30.17 -21.65
CA ARG A 892 10.27 30.76 -20.74
C ARG A 892 8.96 29.98 -20.75
N ASN A 893 8.50 29.51 -21.91
CA ASN A 893 7.29 28.69 -22.02
C ASN A 893 7.48 27.34 -21.34
N SER A 894 8.60 26.66 -21.59
CA SER A 894 8.94 25.38 -20.97
C SER A 894 9.04 25.50 -19.45
N GLN A 895 9.67 26.58 -18.96
CA GLN A 895 9.74 26.88 -17.53
C GLN A 895 8.35 27.06 -16.90
N ARG A 896 7.44 27.80 -17.56
CA ARG A 896 6.05 27.96 -17.09
C ARG A 896 5.29 26.64 -17.03
N VAL A 897 5.48 25.76 -18.03
CA VAL A 897 4.86 24.43 -18.05
C VAL A 897 5.40 23.58 -16.90
N ILE A 898 6.71 23.58 -16.66
CA ILE A 898 7.35 22.87 -15.55
C ILE A 898 6.79 23.37 -14.21
N GLU A 899 6.71 24.68 -13.99
CA GLU A 899 6.17 25.27 -12.76
C GLU A 899 4.69 24.91 -12.54
N SER A 900 3.89 24.88 -13.61
CA SER A 900 2.49 24.44 -13.55
C SER A 900 2.38 22.96 -13.20
N MET A 901 3.14 22.08 -13.88
CA MET A 901 3.14 20.64 -13.61
C MET A 901 3.61 20.34 -12.19
N GLN A 902 4.64 21.04 -11.71
CA GLN A 902 5.13 20.91 -10.35
C GLN A 902 4.07 21.34 -9.34
N THR A 903 3.35 22.42 -9.60
CA THR A 903 2.24 22.85 -8.73
C THR A 903 1.12 21.81 -8.70
N THR A 904 0.75 21.21 -9.83
CA THR A 904 -0.25 20.14 -9.91
C THR A 904 0.21 18.89 -9.18
N LEU A 905 1.45 18.47 -9.39
CA LEU A 905 2.03 17.31 -8.72
C LEU A 905 2.11 17.50 -7.21
N ASP A 906 2.55 18.68 -6.75
CA ASP A 906 2.61 19.00 -5.32
C ASP A 906 1.22 19.03 -4.67
N ALA A 907 0.18 19.42 -5.42
CA ALA A 907 -1.21 19.37 -4.96
C ALA A 907 -1.73 17.92 -4.89
N GLU A 908 -1.44 17.11 -5.91
CA GLU A 908 -1.83 15.70 -5.95
C GLU A 908 -1.12 14.87 -4.86
N VAL A 909 0.19 15.06 -4.68
CA VAL A 909 0.99 14.39 -3.63
C VAL A 909 0.46 14.76 -2.25
N ARG A 910 0.11 16.03 -2.00
CA ARG A 910 -0.52 16.45 -0.75
C ARG A 910 -1.86 15.76 -0.53
N SER A 911 -2.77 15.87 -1.51
CA SER A 911 -4.09 15.24 -1.44
C SER A 911 -4.01 13.72 -1.22
N ARG A 912 -3.11 13.03 -1.94
CA ARG A 912 -2.89 11.59 -1.80
C ARG A 912 -2.39 11.22 -0.42
N ASN A 913 -1.41 11.95 0.10
CA ASN A 913 -0.84 11.67 1.42
C ASN A 913 -1.84 11.93 2.55
N ASP A 914 -2.65 12.98 2.44
CA ASP A 914 -3.68 13.29 3.41
C ASP A 914 -4.78 12.23 3.41
N ALA A 915 -5.27 11.84 2.22
CA ALA A 915 -6.23 10.75 2.08
C ALA A 915 -5.71 9.42 2.64
N LEU A 916 -4.44 9.09 2.39
CA LEU A 916 -3.82 7.85 2.87
C LEU A 916 -3.62 7.86 4.38
N ARG A 917 -3.35 9.04 4.97
CA ARG A 917 -3.21 9.21 6.42
C ARG A 917 -4.56 9.14 7.13
N VAL A 918 -5.61 9.74 6.56
CA VAL A 918 -6.99 9.63 7.07
C VAL A 918 -7.45 8.19 6.99
N LYS A 919 -7.29 7.54 5.84
CA LYS A 919 -7.63 6.13 5.65
C LYS A 919 -6.95 5.22 6.68
N LYS A 920 -5.62 5.29 6.83
CA LYS A 920 -4.89 4.46 7.80
C LYS A 920 -5.33 4.70 9.24
N LYS A 921 -5.66 5.95 9.58
CA LYS A 921 -6.16 6.27 10.92
C LYS A 921 -7.57 5.74 11.13
N MET A 922 -8.46 5.90 10.16
CA MET A 922 -9.82 5.35 10.24
C MET A 922 -9.81 3.82 10.28
N GLU A 923 -8.96 3.15 9.50
CA GLU A 923 -8.79 1.69 9.55
C GLU A 923 -8.24 1.23 10.91
N GLY A 924 -7.30 1.97 11.50
CA GLY A 924 -6.78 1.72 12.85
C GLY A 924 -7.84 1.92 13.93
N ASP A 925 -8.52 3.08 13.93
CA ASP A 925 -9.57 3.42 14.90
C ASP A 925 -10.74 2.43 14.79
N LEU A 926 -11.12 2.00 13.57
CA LEU A 926 -12.16 1.00 13.35
C LEU A 926 -11.77 -0.37 13.90
N ASN A 927 -10.54 -0.83 13.64
CA ASN A 927 -10.03 -2.07 14.22
C ASN A 927 -10.00 -2.02 15.75
N GLU A 928 -9.57 -0.91 16.36
CA GLU A 928 -9.58 -0.75 17.82
C GLU A 928 -11.01 -0.76 18.39
N MET A 929 -11.95 -0.07 17.73
CA MET A 929 -13.36 -0.09 18.12
C MET A 929 -13.98 -1.47 17.94
N GLU A 930 -13.66 -2.21 16.88
CA GLU A 930 -14.13 -3.59 16.68
C GLU A 930 -13.62 -4.52 17.78
N ILE A 931 -12.34 -4.40 18.16
CA ILE A 931 -11.75 -5.17 19.26
C ILE A 931 -12.43 -4.81 20.59
N GLN A 932 -12.62 -3.52 20.88
CA GLN A 932 -13.29 -3.05 22.10
C GLN A 932 -14.76 -3.47 22.15
N LEU A 933 -15.49 -3.39 21.04
CA LEU A 933 -16.88 -3.80 20.93
C LEU A 933 -17.01 -5.31 21.12
N SER A 934 -16.11 -6.09 20.52
CA SER A 934 -16.04 -7.55 20.72
C SER A 934 -15.78 -7.90 22.19
N HIS A 935 -14.85 -7.20 22.85
CA HIS A 935 -14.57 -7.40 24.27
C HIS A 935 -15.76 -7.01 25.17
N SER A 936 -16.38 -5.85 24.91
CA SER A 936 -17.54 -5.36 25.65
C SER A 936 -18.77 -6.25 25.48
N ASN A 937 -19.03 -6.74 24.26
CA ASN A 937 -20.10 -7.69 23.98
C ASN A 937 -19.87 -9.03 24.70
N ARG A 938 -18.62 -9.50 24.77
CA ARG A 938 -18.28 -10.71 25.53
C ARG A 938 -18.53 -10.52 27.02
N GLN A 939 -18.11 -9.39 27.60
CA GLN A 939 -18.40 -9.05 29.00
C GLN A 939 -19.91 -8.93 29.27
N ALA A 940 -20.66 -8.29 28.37
CA ALA A 940 -22.10 -8.15 28.50
C ALA A 940 -22.80 -9.52 28.46
N ALA A 941 -22.39 -10.42 27.57
CA ALA A 941 -22.92 -11.78 27.51
C ALA A 941 -22.63 -12.60 28.79
N GLU A 942 -21.43 -12.45 29.36
CA GLU A 942 -21.06 -13.09 30.62
C GLU A 942 -21.86 -12.53 31.81
N ALA A 943 -22.02 -11.20 31.89
CA ALA A 943 -22.84 -10.55 32.91
C ALA A 943 -24.31 -10.94 32.81
N GLN A 944 -24.86 -11.03 31.60
CA GLN A 944 -26.25 -11.44 31.38
C GLN A 944 -26.49 -12.91 31.74
N LYS A 945 -25.48 -13.77 31.55
CA LYS A 945 -25.51 -15.17 32.02
C LYS A 945 -25.49 -15.26 33.55
N GLN A 946 -24.68 -14.44 34.22
CA GLN A 946 -24.68 -14.36 35.69
C GLN A 946 -26.00 -13.84 36.24
N LEU A 947 -26.59 -12.80 35.63
CA LEU A 947 -27.89 -12.26 36.04
C LEU A 947 -29.00 -13.32 35.97
N LYS A 948 -29.04 -14.11 34.88
CA LYS A 948 -30.02 -15.21 34.74
C LYS A 948 -29.84 -16.29 35.81
N ASN A 949 -28.60 -16.61 36.19
CA ASN A 949 -28.34 -17.57 37.25
C ASN A 949 -28.85 -17.05 38.61
N VAL A 950 -28.59 -15.78 38.93
CA VAL A 950 -29.04 -15.17 40.20
C VAL A 950 -30.57 -15.05 40.24
N GLN A 951 -31.21 -14.67 39.11
CA GLN A 951 -32.67 -14.65 39.01
C GLN A 951 -33.30 -16.04 39.18
N GLY A 952 -32.66 -17.09 38.66
CA GLY A 952 -33.08 -18.48 38.90
C GLY A 952 -33.03 -18.85 40.38
N GLN A 953 -31.92 -18.54 41.05
CA GLN A 953 -31.75 -18.80 42.48
C GLN A 953 -32.77 -18.06 43.35
N LEU A 954 -33.09 -16.80 43.02
CA LEU A 954 -34.10 -16.02 43.72
C LEU A 954 -35.51 -16.63 43.57
N LYS A 955 -35.85 -17.08 42.36
CA LYS A 955 -37.16 -17.70 42.07
C LYS A 955 -37.33 -19.03 42.81
N ASP A 956 -36.27 -19.83 42.88
CA ASP A 956 -36.29 -21.08 43.65
C ASP A 956 -36.47 -20.81 45.15
N ALA A 957 -35.81 -19.77 45.70
CA ALA A 957 -35.97 -19.36 47.09
C ALA A 957 -37.39 -18.84 47.39
N GLN A 958 -38.02 -18.10 46.46
CA GLN A 958 -39.42 -17.64 46.59
C GLN A 958 -40.40 -18.82 46.60
N LEU A 959 -40.23 -19.80 45.71
CA LEU A 959 -41.08 -21.01 45.70
C LEU A 959 -41.00 -21.77 47.02
N HIS A 960 -39.80 -21.90 47.60
CA HIS A 960 -39.63 -22.52 48.91
C HIS A 960 -40.33 -21.75 50.04
N LEU A 961 -40.34 -20.42 49.98
CA LEU A 961 -41.04 -19.60 50.97
C LEU A 961 -42.56 -19.74 50.83
N ASP A 962 -43.10 -19.71 49.61
CA ASP A 962 -44.53 -19.86 49.34
C ASP A 962 -45.06 -21.23 49.79
N ASP A 963 -44.31 -22.31 49.55
CA ASP A 963 -44.66 -23.64 50.02
C ASP A 963 -44.66 -23.74 51.56
N ALA A 964 -43.71 -23.06 52.23
CA ALA A 964 -43.67 -23.01 53.69
C ALA A 964 -44.87 -22.23 54.27
N ILE A 965 -45.29 -21.14 53.62
CA ILE A 965 -46.46 -20.35 54.03
C ILE A 965 -47.74 -21.18 53.87
N ARG A 966 -47.91 -21.89 52.74
CA ARG A 966 -49.07 -22.80 52.57
C ARG A 966 -49.13 -23.88 53.63
N GLY A 967 -47.98 -24.50 53.94
CA GLY A 967 -47.91 -25.49 55.01
C GLY A 967 -48.28 -24.92 56.39
N GLN A 968 -48.02 -23.63 56.64
CA GLN A 968 -48.43 -22.95 57.86
C GLN A 968 -49.94 -22.67 57.90
N GLU A 969 -50.55 -22.31 56.78
CA GLU A 969 -52.00 -22.09 56.66
C GLU A 969 -52.80 -23.38 56.88
N ASP A 970 -52.37 -24.49 56.27
CA ASP A 970 -52.99 -25.82 56.46
C ASP A 970 -52.97 -26.23 57.95
N MET A 971 -51.87 -25.96 58.65
CA MET A 971 -51.75 -26.24 60.09
C MET A 971 -52.67 -25.37 60.94
N LYS A 972 -52.82 -24.08 60.61
CA LYS A 972 -53.78 -23.20 61.29
C LYS A 972 -55.21 -23.69 61.09
N GLU A 973 -55.55 -24.17 59.91
CA GLU A 973 -56.90 -24.67 59.60
C GLU A 973 -57.22 -25.96 60.37
N GLN A 974 -56.23 -26.86 60.55
CA GLN A 974 -56.37 -28.02 61.43
C GLN A 974 -56.63 -27.64 62.89
N VAL A 975 -55.90 -26.64 63.42
CA VAL A 975 -56.11 -26.16 64.80
C VAL A 975 -57.53 -25.60 64.96
N ALA A 976 -57.98 -24.75 64.03
CA ALA A 976 -59.33 -24.20 64.05
C ALA A 976 -60.43 -25.29 63.99
N MET A 977 -60.20 -26.36 63.23
CA MET A 977 -61.13 -27.49 63.15
C MET A 977 -61.23 -28.25 64.49
N VAL A 978 -60.11 -28.42 65.19
CA VAL A 978 -60.08 -29.04 66.53
C VAL A 978 -60.77 -28.15 67.56
N GLU A 979 -60.56 -26.84 67.52
CA GLU A 979 -61.22 -25.88 68.41
C GLU A 979 -62.74 -25.88 68.22
N ARG A 980 -63.24 -25.90 66.97
CA ARG A 980 -64.68 -26.05 66.69
C ARG A 980 -65.27 -27.32 67.26
N ARG A 981 -64.54 -28.44 67.16
CA ARG A 981 -64.98 -29.74 67.72
C ARG A 981 -65.05 -29.70 69.25
N ASN A 982 -64.12 -29.00 69.89
CA ASN A 982 -64.09 -28.83 71.35
C ASN A 982 -65.25 -27.95 71.84
N ASN A 983 -65.55 -26.87 71.10
CA ASN A 983 -66.68 -25.98 71.41
C ASN A 983 -68.04 -26.68 71.26
N LEU A 984 -68.20 -27.56 70.26
CA LEU A 984 -69.39 -28.41 70.12
C LEU A 984 -69.58 -29.35 71.32
N MET A 985 -68.50 -29.96 71.83
CA MET A 985 -68.56 -30.79 73.04
C MET A 985 -68.92 -29.98 74.30
N LEU A 986 -68.45 -28.74 74.41
CA LEU A 986 -68.82 -27.85 75.51
C LEU A 986 -70.31 -27.44 75.45
N ALA A 987 -70.83 -27.17 74.25
CA ALA A 987 -72.24 -26.86 74.04
C ALA A 987 -73.16 -28.05 74.42
N GLU A 988 -72.79 -29.29 74.06
CA GLU A 988 -73.52 -30.49 74.50
C GLU A 988 -73.56 -30.63 76.04
N ILE A 989 -72.46 -30.28 76.72
CA ILE A 989 -72.40 -30.30 78.19
C ILE A 989 -73.32 -29.24 78.80
N GLU A 990 -73.42 -28.05 78.19
CA GLU A 990 -74.31 -26.98 78.65
C GLU A 990 -75.79 -27.29 78.39
N GLU A 991 -76.15 -27.93 77.27
CA GLU A 991 -77.51 -28.42 77.02
C GLU A 991 -77.96 -29.47 78.05
N LEU A 992 -77.08 -30.41 78.40
CA LEU A 992 -77.36 -31.42 79.44
C LEU A 992 -77.53 -30.79 80.83
N ARG A 993 -76.82 -29.68 81.13
CA ARG A 993 -76.99 -28.92 82.37
C ARG A 993 -78.30 -28.13 82.38
N ALA A 994 -78.69 -27.52 81.25
CA ALA A 994 -79.94 -26.77 81.12
C ALA A 994 -81.17 -27.69 81.24
N ALA A 995 -81.11 -28.90 80.67
CA ALA A 995 -82.18 -29.90 80.78
C ALA A 995 -82.42 -30.35 82.25
N LEU A 996 -81.36 -30.42 83.06
CA LEU A 996 -81.42 -30.74 84.48
C LEU A 996 -82.05 -29.60 85.31
N GLU A 997 -81.69 -28.34 85.04
CA GLU A 997 -82.32 -27.18 85.69
C GLU A 997 -83.80 -27.02 85.32
N GLN A 998 -84.17 -27.37 84.08
CA GLN A 998 -85.55 -27.28 83.59
C GLN A 998 -86.46 -28.33 84.23
N THR A 999 -85.95 -29.54 84.49
CA THR A 999 -86.70 -30.58 85.23
C THR A 999 -86.92 -30.19 86.70
N GLU A 1000 -85.97 -29.49 87.31
CA GLU A 1000 -86.05 -29.05 88.70
C GLU A 1000 -87.00 -27.85 88.91
N ARG A 1001 -87.11 -26.96 87.91
CA ARG A 1001 -88.12 -25.87 87.88
C ARG A 1001 -89.53 -26.38 87.60
N GLY A 1002 -89.70 -27.36 86.69
CA GLY A 1002 -91.01 -27.93 86.37
C GLY A 1002 -91.73 -28.57 87.59
N ARG A 1003 -90.96 -29.16 88.51
CA ARG A 1003 -91.51 -29.74 89.75
C ARG A 1003 -92.11 -28.69 90.70
N LYS A 1004 -91.53 -27.49 90.77
CA LYS A 1004 -92.01 -26.40 91.65
C LYS A 1004 -93.20 -25.62 91.05
N VAL A 1005 -93.31 -25.59 89.73
CA VAL A 1005 -94.43 -24.91 89.03
C VAL A 1005 -95.71 -25.74 89.10
N ALA A 1006 -95.62 -27.07 89.02
CA ALA A 1006 -96.78 -27.96 89.14
C ALA A 1006 -97.49 -27.90 90.52
N GLU A 1007 -96.78 -27.53 91.60
CA GLU A 1007 -97.39 -27.35 92.94
C GLU A 1007 -98.17 -26.02 93.07
N GLN A 1008 -97.82 -24.99 92.28
CA GLN A 1008 -98.47 -23.67 92.31
C GLN A 1008 -99.64 -23.59 91.31
N GLU A 1009 -99.55 -24.27 90.16
CA GLU A 1009 -100.61 -24.26 89.13
C GLU A 1009 -101.92 -24.93 89.56
N LEU A 1010 -101.91 -25.79 90.59
CA LEU A 1010 -103.13 -26.38 91.16
C LEU A 1010 -103.98 -25.34 91.93
N VAL A 1011 -103.34 -24.34 92.53
CA VAL A 1011 -104.01 -23.28 93.30
C VAL A 1011 -104.58 -22.21 92.37
N ASP A 1012 -103.81 -21.82 91.34
CA ASP A 1012 -104.20 -20.74 90.43
C ASP A 1012 -105.21 -21.19 89.35
N ALA A 1013 -105.28 -22.50 89.04
CA ALA A 1013 -106.30 -23.06 88.14
C ALA A 1013 -107.74 -22.95 88.69
N SER A 1014 -107.92 -22.78 90.01
CA SER A 1014 -109.25 -22.59 90.60
C SER A 1014 -109.80 -21.16 90.45
N GLU A 1015 -108.95 -20.14 90.30
CA GLU A 1015 -109.38 -18.75 90.18
C GLU A 1015 -109.49 -18.27 88.72
N ARG A 1016 -108.76 -18.91 87.79
CA ARG A 1016 -108.67 -18.47 86.38
C ARG A 1016 -109.84 -18.91 85.48
N VAL A 1017 -110.65 -19.88 85.92
CA VAL A 1017 -111.87 -20.30 85.21
C VAL A 1017 -112.96 -19.21 85.21
N GLY A 1018 -112.96 -18.29 86.18
CA GLY A 1018 -113.94 -17.20 86.27
C GLY A 1018 -113.72 -16.03 85.31
N LEU A 1019 -112.48 -15.74 84.93
CA LEU A 1019 -112.15 -14.54 84.13
C LEU A 1019 -112.12 -14.79 82.61
N LEU A 1020 -111.84 -16.03 82.17
CA LEU A 1020 -111.70 -16.40 80.75
C LEU A 1020 -113.03 -16.45 79.98
N HIS A 1021 -114.18 -16.33 80.65
CA HIS A 1021 -115.48 -16.28 79.99
C HIS A 1021 -115.84 -14.87 79.46
N SER A 1022 -115.33 -13.78 80.05
CA SER A 1022 -115.77 -12.42 79.69
C SER A 1022 -114.92 -11.71 78.63
N GLN A 1023 -113.64 -12.09 78.46
CA GLN A 1023 -112.75 -11.45 77.47
C GLN A 1023 -112.81 -12.07 76.07
N ASN A 1024 -113.32 -13.31 75.94
CA ASN A 1024 -113.41 -14.01 74.65
C ASN A 1024 -114.50 -13.43 73.71
N THR A 1025 -115.36 -12.53 74.21
CA THR A 1025 -116.38 -11.83 73.43
C THR A 1025 -115.88 -10.51 72.81
N SER A 1026 -114.75 -9.97 73.27
CA SER A 1026 -114.19 -8.69 72.83
C SER A 1026 -113.31 -8.82 71.57
N LEU A 1027 -112.60 -9.94 71.42
CA LEU A 1027 -111.62 -10.18 70.34
C LEU A 1027 -112.23 -10.58 68.98
N ILE A 1028 -113.54 -10.80 68.90
CA ILE A 1028 -114.22 -11.13 67.64
C ILE A 1028 -114.49 -9.87 66.78
N ASN A 1029 -114.57 -8.68 67.39
CA ASN A 1029 -114.97 -7.45 66.69
C ASN A 1029 -113.82 -6.61 66.12
N THR A 1030 -112.56 -6.87 66.51
CA THR A 1030 -111.37 -6.16 65.99
C THR A 1030 -110.70 -6.88 64.80
N LYS A 1031 -110.97 -8.17 64.61
CA LYS A 1031 -110.44 -8.96 63.48
C LYS A 1031 -111.03 -8.56 62.11
N LYS A 1032 -112.27 -8.07 62.06
CA LYS A 1032 -112.96 -7.69 60.81
C LYS A 1032 -112.56 -6.33 60.21
N LYS A 1033 -111.69 -5.55 60.89
CA LYS A 1033 -111.31 -4.19 60.46
C LYS A 1033 -109.90 -4.11 59.85
N LEU A 1034 -109.08 -5.16 60.03
CA LEU A 1034 -107.71 -5.24 59.49
C LEU A 1034 -107.60 -6.03 58.17
N GLU A 1035 -108.66 -6.73 57.75
CA GLU A 1035 -108.70 -7.42 56.45
C GLU A 1035 -109.06 -6.46 55.28
N THR A 1036 -109.53 -5.23 55.56
CA THR A 1036 -109.95 -4.25 54.54
C THR A 1036 -108.81 -3.34 54.06
N ASP A 1037 -107.80 -3.08 54.90
CA ASP A 1037 -106.70 -2.14 54.58
C ASP A 1037 -105.54 -2.81 53.82
N LEU A 1038 -105.54 -4.15 53.71
CA LEU A 1038 -104.49 -4.91 53.00
C LEU A 1038 -104.77 -5.04 51.49
N VAL A 1039 -105.96 -4.69 51.03
CA VAL A 1039 -106.36 -4.73 49.60
C VAL A 1039 -106.14 -3.39 48.88
N GLN A 1040 -105.89 -2.30 49.62
CA GLN A 1040 -105.76 -0.95 49.04
C GLN A 1040 -104.31 -0.54 48.69
N ILE A 1041 -103.29 -1.18 49.26
CA ILE A 1041 -101.87 -0.85 48.98
C ILE A 1041 -101.25 -1.74 47.89
N GLN A 1042 -101.89 -2.86 47.54
CA GLN A 1042 -101.47 -3.70 46.41
C GLN A 1042 -101.74 -3.02 45.04
N GLY A 1043 -102.61 -2.00 44.98
CA GLY A 1043 -102.97 -1.28 43.75
C GLY A 1043 -102.09 -0.06 43.41
N GLU A 1044 -101.34 0.49 44.37
CA GLU A 1044 -100.50 1.68 44.14
C GLU A 1044 -99.10 1.34 43.60
N VAL A 1045 -98.74 0.05 43.61
CA VAL A 1045 -97.47 -0.47 43.08
C VAL A 1045 -97.57 -0.84 41.58
N ASP A 1046 -98.76 -1.14 41.06
CA ASP A 1046 -98.95 -1.45 39.63
C ASP A 1046 -99.10 -0.18 38.75
N ASP A 1047 -99.50 0.97 39.31
CA ASP A 1047 -99.65 2.24 38.58
C ASP A 1047 -98.30 2.97 38.33
N THR A 1048 -97.27 2.71 39.13
CA THR A 1048 -95.93 3.31 38.96
C THR A 1048 -95.04 2.55 37.96
N ILE A 1049 -95.38 1.31 37.62
CA ILE A 1049 -94.67 0.50 36.62
C ILE A 1049 -95.17 0.80 35.18
N GLN A 1050 -96.37 1.38 35.04
CA GLN A 1050 -96.98 1.71 33.74
C GLN A 1050 -96.58 3.12 33.20
N GLU A 1051 -96.08 4.04 34.05
CA GLU A 1051 -95.59 5.36 33.61
C GLU A 1051 -94.14 5.35 33.07
N ALA A 1052 -93.32 4.36 33.45
CA ALA A 1052 -91.95 4.23 32.95
C ALA A 1052 -91.86 3.66 31.50
N ARG A 1053 -92.89 2.96 31.01
CA ARG A 1053 -92.93 2.39 29.65
C ARG A 1053 -93.42 3.36 28.56
N ASN A 1054 -94.08 4.47 28.94
CA ASN A 1054 -94.57 5.49 27.99
C ASN A 1054 -93.56 6.61 27.67
N ALA A 1055 -92.42 6.64 28.35
CA ALA A 1055 -91.32 7.58 28.05
C ALA A 1055 -90.34 7.03 26.99
N GLU A 1056 -90.28 5.70 26.80
CA GLU A 1056 -89.34 5.05 25.88
C GLU A 1056 -89.81 5.08 24.40
N GLU A 1057 -91.12 5.23 24.15
CA GLU A 1057 -91.69 5.33 22.79
C GLU A 1057 -91.67 6.75 22.18
N LYS A 1058 -91.37 7.79 22.97
CA LYS A 1058 -91.20 9.18 22.48
C LYS A 1058 -89.79 9.48 21.94
N ALA A 1059 -88.81 8.61 22.17
CA ALA A 1059 -87.45 8.75 21.62
C ALA A 1059 -87.32 8.20 20.17
N LYS A 1060 -88.25 7.36 19.70
CA LYS A 1060 -88.22 6.77 18.34
C LYS A 1060 -88.86 7.64 17.24
N LYS A 1061 -89.55 8.73 17.59
CA LYS A 1061 -90.20 9.63 16.61
C LYS A 1061 -89.33 10.80 16.13
N ALA A 1062 -88.26 11.13 16.87
CA ALA A 1062 -87.27 12.15 16.47
C ALA A 1062 -86.28 11.66 15.38
N ILE A 1063 -86.27 10.36 15.07
CA ILE A 1063 -85.42 9.76 14.02
C ILE A 1063 -86.07 9.90 12.63
N THR A 1064 -87.38 10.09 12.55
CA THR A 1064 -88.14 10.23 11.30
C THR A 1064 -88.27 11.66 10.78
N ASP A 1065 -88.12 12.68 11.63
CA ASP A 1065 -88.14 14.10 11.23
C ASP A 1065 -86.78 14.60 10.70
N ALA A 1066 -85.71 13.80 10.87
CA ALA A 1066 -84.42 14.01 10.20
C ALA A 1066 -84.41 13.54 8.73
N ALA A 1067 -85.41 12.77 8.30
CA ALA A 1067 -85.49 12.24 6.93
C ALA A 1067 -86.27 13.15 5.95
N LEU A 1068 -87.13 14.05 6.45
CA LEU A 1068 -87.90 14.98 5.61
C LEU A 1068 -87.21 16.33 5.36
N MET A 1069 -86.22 16.73 6.18
CA MET A 1069 -85.29 17.82 5.83
C MET A 1069 -84.24 17.41 4.78
N ALA A 1070 -84.08 16.11 4.52
CA ALA A 1070 -83.17 15.60 3.50
C ALA A 1070 -83.74 15.71 2.06
N GLU A 1071 -85.04 15.94 1.91
CA GLU A 1071 -85.71 16.00 0.60
C GLU A 1071 -85.99 17.43 0.10
N GLU A 1072 -85.99 18.43 1.00
CA GLU A 1072 -85.92 19.87 0.64
C GLU A 1072 -84.49 20.35 0.36
N LEU A 1073 -83.47 19.66 0.87
CA LEU A 1073 -82.05 19.86 0.52
C LEU A 1073 -81.70 19.37 -0.90
N LYS A 1074 -82.51 18.49 -1.50
CA LYS A 1074 -82.29 17.92 -2.84
C LYS A 1074 -82.73 18.86 -3.98
N LYS A 1075 -83.65 19.80 -3.73
CA LYS A 1075 -84.08 20.82 -4.71
C LYS A 1075 -83.19 22.07 -4.74
N GLU A 1076 -82.50 22.38 -3.64
CA GLU A 1076 -81.44 23.40 -3.58
C GLU A 1076 -80.08 22.85 -4.12
N GLN A 1077 -79.96 21.52 -4.27
CA GLN A 1077 -78.80 20.82 -4.83
C GLN A 1077 -78.71 20.86 -6.36
N ASP A 1078 -79.83 20.92 -7.09
CA ASP A 1078 -79.82 20.96 -8.58
C ASP A 1078 -79.49 22.36 -9.15
N THR A 1079 -79.70 23.43 -8.39
CA THR A 1079 -79.25 24.80 -8.69
C THR A 1079 -77.79 25.03 -8.31
N SER A 1080 -77.25 24.31 -7.31
CA SER A 1080 -75.81 24.25 -7.00
C SER A 1080 -75.01 23.41 -8.02
N ALA A 1081 -75.59 22.32 -8.54
CA ALA A 1081 -74.94 21.42 -9.50
C ALA A 1081 -74.65 22.02 -10.90
N HIS A 1082 -75.24 23.17 -11.24
CA HIS A 1082 -74.90 23.92 -12.47
C HIS A 1082 -73.71 24.87 -12.27
N LEU A 1083 -73.53 25.45 -11.06
CA LEU A 1083 -72.36 26.27 -10.71
C LEU A 1083 -71.14 25.40 -10.40
N GLU A 1084 -71.35 24.17 -9.89
CA GLU A 1084 -70.27 23.21 -9.61
C GLU A 1084 -69.69 22.57 -10.88
N ARG A 1085 -70.47 22.41 -11.97
CA ARG A 1085 -69.97 21.94 -13.28
C ARG A 1085 -69.02 22.93 -13.96
N MET A 1086 -69.23 24.23 -13.78
CA MET A 1086 -68.36 25.28 -14.35
C MET A 1086 -67.05 25.45 -13.55
N LYS A 1087 -67.09 25.18 -12.24
CA LYS A 1087 -65.91 25.10 -11.35
C LYS A 1087 -65.06 23.85 -11.61
N LYS A 1088 -65.68 22.69 -11.87
CA LYS A 1088 -64.99 21.41 -12.12
C LYS A 1088 -64.17 21.37 -13.42
N ASN A 1089 -64.59 22.10 -14.47
CA ASN A 1089 -63.81 22.21 -15.72
C ASN A 1089 -62.58 23.12 -15.57
N LEU A 1090 -62.59 24.10 -14.67
CA LEU A 1090 -61.42 24.93 -14.32
C LEU A 1090 -60.50 24.22 -13.30
N GLU A 1091 -61.04 23.39 -12.40
CA GLU A 1091 -60.24 22.56 -11.48
C GLU A 1091 -59.53 21.38 -12.19
N VAL A 1092 -60.08 20.81 -13.27
CA VAL A 1092 -59.41 19.75 -14.06
C VAL A 1092 -58.24 20.30 -14.88
N THR A 1093 -58.31 21.54 -15.39
CA THR A 1093 -57.19 22.18 -16.10
C THR A 1093 -56.07 22.63 -15.14
N VAL A 1094 -56.41 23.01 -13.90
CA VAL A 1094 -55.41 23.31 -12.85
C VAL A 1094 -54.80 22.03 -12.27
N LYS A 1095 -55.56 20.93 -12.08
CA LYS A 1095 -55.02 19.64 -11.60
C LYS A 1095 -54.11 18.93 -12.61
N ASP A 1096 -54.35 19.04 -13.92
CA ASP A 1096 -53.48 18.42 -14.93
C ASP A 1096 -52.13 19.18 -15.06
N LEU A 1097 -52.12 20.49 -14.79
CA LEU A 1097 -50.91 21.31 -14.67
C LEU A 1097 -50.19 21.13 -13.33
N GLN A 1098 -50.93 20.92 -12.22
CA GLN A 1098 -50.37 20.62 -10.90
C GLN A 1098 -49.77 19.21 -10.84
N HIS A 1099 -50.41 18.19 -11.45
CA HIS A 1099 -49.88 16.82 -11.46
C HIS A 1099 -48.63 16.68 -12.33
N ARG A 1100 -48.52 17.44 -13.45
CA ARG A 1100 -47.29 17.53 -14.26
C ARG A 1100 -46.17 18.30 -13.58
N LEU A 1101 -46.49 19.30 -12.75
CA LEU A 1101 -45.52 19.99 -11.90
C LEU A 1101 -45.05 19.10 -10.75
N ASP A 1102 -45.96 18.39 -10.08
CA ASP A 1102 -45.67 17.47 -8.97
C ASP A 1102 -44.91 16.20 -9.43
N GLU A 1103 -45.13 15.71 -10.66
CA GLU A 1103 -44.32 14.62 -11.24
C GLU A 1103 -42.90 15.08 -11.64
N ALA A 1104 -42.76 16.31 -12.15
CA ALA A 1104 -41.45 16.92 -12.44
C ALA A 1104 -40.67 17.27 -11.16
N GLU A 1105 -41.35 17.77 -10.12
CA GLU A 1105 -40.75 18.07 -8.81
C GLU A 1105 -40.45 16.79 -8.00
N SER A 1106 -41.27 15.73 -8.10
CA SER A 1106 -41.01 14.44 -7.43
C SER A 1106 -39.84 13.65 -8.06
N LEU A 1107 -39.67 13.72 -9.39
CA LEU A 1107 -38.49 13.17 -10.08
C LEU A 1107 -37.22 13.97 -9.79
N ALA A 1108 -37.30 15.31 -9.69
CA ALA A 1108 -36.17 16.16 -9.31
C ALA A 1108 -35.80 16.02 -7.81
N MET A 1109 -36.78 15.88 -6.92
CA MET A 1109 -36.56 15.75 -5.47
C MET A 1109 -36.07 14.35 -5.05
N LYS A 1110 -36.46 13.26 -5.73
CA LYS A 1110 -35.90 11.92 -5.42
C LYS A 1110 -34.47 11.71 -5.93
N GLY A 1111 -34.07 12.39 -7.01
CA GLY A 1111 -32.67 12.44 -7.45
C GLY A 1111 -31.81 13.34 -6.56
N GLY A 1112 -32.33 14.54 -6.26
CA GLY A 1112 -31.66 15.52 -5.40
C GLY A 1112 -31.44 15.04 -3.97
N LYS A 1113 -32.40 14.40 -3.32
CA LYS A 1113 -32.28 14.00 -1.90
C LYS A 1113 -31.25 12.88 -1.65
N LYS A 1114 -30.96 12.03 -2.65
CA LYS A 1114 -29.91 11.00 -2.59
C LYS A 1114 -28.50 11.57 -2.88
N GLN A 1115 -28.41 12.62 -3.70
CA GLN A 1115 -27.19 13.38 -3.93
C GLN A 1115 -26.90 14.36 -2.79
N LEU A 1116 -27.93 14.97 -2.19
CA LEU A 1116 -27.83 15.84 -1.03
C LEU A 1116 -27.46 15.04 0.22
N GLN A 1117 -28.02 13.85 0.47
CA GLN A 1117 -27.54 12.99 1.57
C GLN A 1117 -26.11 12.47 1.35
N LYS A 1118 -25.66 12.28 0.10
CA LYS A 1118 -24.25 11.98 -0.21
C LYS A 1118 -23.35 13.21 -0.05
N LEU A 1119 -23.84 14.41 -0.32
CA LEU A 1119 -23.10 15.66 -0.15
C LEU A 1119 -23.12 16.14 1.31
N GLU A 1120 -24.16 15.89 2.09
CA GLU A 1120 -24.27 16.19 3.53
C GLU A 1120 -23.50 15.17 4.37
N ALA A 1121 -23.47 13.89 3.96
CA ALA A 1121 -22.54 12.92 4.53
C ALA A 1121 -21.08 13.26 4.19
N ARG A 1122 -20.84 13.80 2.99
CA ARG A 1122 -19.51 14.27 2.57
C ARG A 1122 -19.12 15.60 3.20
N VAL A 1123 -20.06 16.50 3.48
CA VAL A 1123 -19.81 17.74 4.23
C VAL A 1123 -19.59 17.41 5.71
N ARG A 1124 -20.31 16.47 6.32
CA ARG A 1124 -20.00 15.96 7.67
C ARG A 1124 -18.69 15.18 7.76
N GLU A 1125 -18.34 14.40 6.73
CA GLU A 1125 -17.01 13.76 6.63
C GLU A 1125 -15.92 14.83 6.45
N LEU A 1126 -16.13 15.85 5.61
CA LEU A 1126 -15.18 16.94 5.39
C LEU A 1126 -15.06 17.86 6.62
N GLU A 1127 -16.13 18.12 7.36
CA GLU A 1127 -16.11 18.86 8.64
C GLU A 1127 -15.38 18.06 9.73
N GLY A 1128 -15.56 16.74 9.79
CA GLY A 1128 -14.83 15.85 10.70
C GLY A 1128 -13.36 15.62 10.30
N GLU A 1129 -13.05 15.63 9.01
CA GLU A 1129 -11.68 15.58 8.48
C GLU A 1129 -10.94 16.91 8.71
N VAL A 1130 -11.63 18.05 8.63
CA VAL A 1130 -11.09 19.37 8.99
C VAL A 1130 -10.78 19.47 10.49
N GLU A 1131 -11.64 18.93 11.37
CA GLU A 1131 -11.36 18.80 12.81
C GLU A 1131 -10.21 17.83 13.13
N ALA A 1132 -10.02 16.78 12.32
CA ALA A 1132 -8.94 15.80 12.51
C ALA A 1132 -7.58 16.30 12.01
N GLU A 1133 -7.57 17.08 10.92
CA GLU A 1133 -6.35 17.64 10.32
C GLU A 1133 -5.88 18.92 11.04
N GLN A 1134 -6.80 19.66 11.68
CA GLN A 1134 -6.48 20.69 12.68
C GLN A 1134 -5.62 20.15 13.84
N LYS A 1135 -5.87 18.91 14.27
CA LYS A 1135 -5.11 18.30 15.38
C LYS A 1135 -3.72 17.81 14.98
N ARG A 1136 -3.53 17.38 13.72
CA ARG A 1136 -2.20 16.97 13.20
C ARG A 1136 -1.34 18.16 12.78
N GLY A 1137 -1.96 19.23 12.26
CA GLY A 1137 -1.28 20.47 11.90
C GLY A 1137 -0.52 21.11 13.06
N ALA A 1138 -1.04 20.99 14.29
CA ALA A 1138 -0.42 21.51 15.50
C ALA A 1138 0.95 20.85 15.85
N ASP A 1139 1.12 19.55 15.57
CA ASP A 1139 2.37 18.83 15.81
C ASP A 1139 3.33 18.93 14.62
N ALA A 1140 2.80 19.01 13.39
CA ALA A 1140 3.59 19.27 12.18
C ALA A 1140 4.23 20.67 12.19
N VAL A 1141 3.54 21.72 12.68
CA VAL A 1141 4.08 23.10 12.76
C VAL A 1141 5.24 23.21 13.77
N LYS A 1142 5.27 22.39 14.83
CA LYS A 1142 6.42 22.32 15.76
C LYS A 1142 7.62 21.61 15.11
N GLY A 1143 7.39 20.59 14.29
CA GLY A 1143 8.41 19.94 13.47
C GLY A 1143 8.96 20.86 12.37
N VAL A 1144 8.08 21.54 11.64
CA VAL A 1144 8.44 22.46 10.54
C VAL A 1144 9.26 23.65 11.02
N ARG A 1145 8.98 24.24 12.19
CA ARG A 1145 9.85 25.28 12.78
C ARG A 1145 11.24 24.77 13.17
N LYS A 1146 11.38 23.48 13.47
CA LYS A 1146 12.67 22.81 13.75
C LYS A 1146 13.42 22.54 12.43
N TYR A 1147 12.70 22.12 11.38
CA TYR A 1147 13.23 21.93 10.03
C TYR A 1147 13.54 23.25 9.31
N GLU A 1148 12.79 24.34 9.48
CA GLU A 1148 13.10 25.66 8.94
C GLU A 1148 14.39 26.26 9.54
N ARG A 1149 14.65 26.03 10.83
CA ARG A 1149 15.94 26.38 11.45
C ARG A 1149 17.07 25.52 10.89
N LYS A 1150 16.83 24.21 10.72
CA LYS A 1150 17.78 23.26 10.12
C LYS A 1150 18.10 23.62 8.65
N VAL A 1151 17.09 24.02 7.89
CA VAL A 1151 17.22 24.48 6.50
C VAL A 1151 17.98 25.80 6.45
N LYS A 1152 17.67 26.79 7.29
CA LYS A 1152 18.46 28.04 7.34
C LYS A 1152 19.93 27.82 7.71
N GLU A 1153 20.22 26.89 8.61
CA GLU A 1153 21.58 26.53 8.98
C GLU A 1153 22.29 25.70 7.90
N LEU A 1154 21.59 24.79 7.20
CA LEU A 1154 22.12 24.06 6.05
C LEU A 1154 22.33 24.99 4.85
N THR A 1155 21.48 26.00 4.65
CA THR A 1155 21.66 27.03 3.62
C THR A 1155 22.87 27.90 3.93
N TYR A 1156 23.09 28.26 5.21
CA TYR A 1156 24.30 28.98 5.62
C TYR A 1156 25.56 28.13 5.46
N GLN A 1157 25.51 26.84 5.83
CA GLN A 1157 26.60 25.89 5.60
C GLN A 1157 26.86 25.69 4.09
N THR A 1158 25.81 25.61 3.27
CA THR A 1158 25.92 25.49 1.80
C THR A 1158 26.47 26.77 1.17
N GLU A 1159 26.18 27.95 1.72
CA GLU A 1159 26.80 29.21 1.31
C GLU A 1159 28.27 29.31 1.73
N GLU A 1160 28.63 28.78 2.90
CA GLU A 1160 30.03 28.71 3.37
C GLU A 1160 30.83 27.67 2.58
N ASP A 1161 30.24 26.51 2.29
CA ASP A 1161 30.80 25.47 1.43
C ASP A 1161 30.90 25.96 -0.02
N LYS A 1162 29.93 26.72 -0.54
CA LYS A 1162 30.06 27.40 -1.83
C LYS A 1162 31.21 28.39 -1.83
N LYS A 1163 31.39 29.19 -0.77
CA LYS A 1163 32.53 30.11 -0.66
C LYS A 1163 33.87 29.36 -0.57
N ASN A 1164 33.91 28.21 0.10
CA ASN A 1164 35.08 27.34 0.17
C ASN A 1164 35.37 26.65 -1.17
N VAL A 1165 34.35 26.21 -1.89
CA VAL A 1165 34.45 25.66 -3.25
C VAL A 1165 34.91 26.74 -4.22
N THR A 1166 34.40 27.97 -4.15
CA THR A 1166 34.90 29.09 -4.97
C THR A 1166 36.36 29.42 -4.64
N ARG A 1167 36.77 29.37 -3.37
CA ARG A 1167 38.18 29.53 -2.98
C ARG A 1167 39.07 28.40 -3.46
N LEU A 1168 38.58 27.16 -3.43
CA LEU A 1168 39.27 26.00 -3.98
C LEU A 1168 39.34 26.07 -5.51
N GLN A 1169 38.29 26.56 -6.16
CA GLN A 1169 38.27 26.79 -7.61
C GLN A 1169 39.26 27.88 -8.00
N ASP A 1170 39.33 29.00 -7.27
CA ASP A 1170 40.36 30.04 -7.47
C ASP A 1170 41.78 29.50 -7.24
N LEU A 1171 41.95 28.57 -6.29
CA LEU A 1171 43.23 27.92 -6.04
C LEU A 1171 43.59 26.92 -7.15
N VAL A 1172 42.61 26.16 -7.64
CA VAL A 1172 42.74 25.23 -8.77
C VAL A 1172 43.05 26.02 -10.04
N ASP A 1173 42.40 27.15 -10.29
CA ASP A 1173 42.65 27.99 -11.46
C ASP A 1173 44.05 28.63 -11.40
N LYS A 1174 44.50 29.05 -10.21
CA LYS A 1174 45.89 29.49 -9.98
C LYS A 1174 46.91 28.36 -10.15
N LEU A 1175 46.58 27.14 -9.71
CA LEU A 1175 47.42 25.96 -9.91
C LEU A 1175 47.45 25.53 -11.38
N GLN A 1176 46.32 25.62 -12.10
CA GLN A 1176 46.24 25.35 -13.54
C GLN A 1176 47.02 26.39 -14.35
N LEU A 1177 47.02 27.66 -13.94
CA LEU A 1177 47.87 28.69 -14.53
C LEU A 1177 49.36 28.38 -14.29
N LYS A 1178 49.73 27.91 -13.09
CA LYS A 1178 51.10 27.45 -12.81
C LYS A 1178 51.48 26.19 -13.59
N VAL A 1179 50.57 25.23 -13.73
CA VAL A 1179 50.80 24.01 -14.55
C VAL A 1179 50.94 24.38 -16.03
N LYS A 1180 50.14 25.32 -16.55
CA LYS A 1180 50.33 25.85 -17.91
C LYS A 1180 51.66 26.56 -18.07
N ALA A 1181 52.11 27.32 -17.07
CA ALA A 1181 53.43 27.95 -17.08
C ALA A 1181 54.57 26.90 -17.05
N TYR A 1182 54.46 25.87 -16.20
CA TYR A 1182 55.44 24.77 -16.16
C TYR A 1182 55.43 23.92 -17.42
N LYS A 1183 54.25 23.68 -18.01
CA LYS A 1183 54.14 22.97 -19.28
C LYS A 1183 54.82 23.74 -20.41
N ARG A 1184 54.59 25.06 -20.49
CA ARG A 1184 55.30 25.93 -21.44
C ARG A 1184 56.82 25.93 -21.20
N GLN A 1185 57.24 25.93 -19.95
CA GLN A 1185 58.67 25.89 -19.59
C GLN A 1185 59.31 24.52 -19.92
N ALA A 1186 58.56 23.44 -19.81
CA ALA A 1186 58.98 22.11 -20.25
C ALA A 1186 59.03 21.99 -21.78
N GLU A 1187 58.04 22.55 -22.49
CA GLU A 1187 58.01 22.62 -23.96
C GLU A 1187 59.19 23.47 -24.49
N GLU A 1188 59.50 24.61 -23.88
CA GLU A 1188 60.68 25.44 -24.22
C GLU A 1188 62.01 24.71 -23.92
N ALA A 1189 62.07 23.90 -22.85
CA ALA A 1189 63.25 23.08 -22.54
C ALA A 1189 63.40 21.88 -23.50
N GLU A 1190 62.30 21.28 -23.93
CA GLU A 1190 62.28 20.20 -24.93
C GLU A 1190 62.67 20.72 -26.32
N GLU A 1191 62.23 21.92 -26.70
CA GLU A 1191 62.65 22.59 -27.94
C GLU A 1191 64.15 22.90 -27.93
N GLN A 1192 64.70 23.37 -26.80
CA GLN A 1192 66.14 23.54 -26.63
C GLN A 1192 66.89 22.19 -26.69
N ALA A 1193 66.39 21.15 -26.04
CA ALA A 1193 66.99 19.81 -26.09
C ALA A 1193 66.98 19.23 -27.51
N ASN A 1194 65.89 19.39 -28.26
CA ASN A 1194 65.81 18.98 -29.67
C ASN A 1194 66.75 19.78 -30.56
N THR A 1195 66.95 21.07 -30.28
CA THR A 1195 67.94 21.90 -30.98
C THR A 1195 69.37 21.43 -30.69
N HIS A 1196 69.67 21.04 -29.45
CA HIS A 1196 70.96 20.46 -29.07
C HIS A 1196 71.16 19.06 -29.68
N LEU A 1197 70.11 18.24 -29.74
CA LEU A 1197 70.16 16.91 -30.35
C LEU A 1197 70.37 16.98 -31.87
N SER A 1198 69.75 17.97 -32.54
CA SER A 1198 69.98 18.25 -33.95
C SER A 1198 71.42 18.69 -34.22
N ARG A 1199 72.00 19.55 -33.35
CA ARG A 1199 73.42 19.92 -33.43
C ARG A 1199 74.33 18.72 -33.15
N TYR A 1200 74.00 17.85 -32.21
CA TYR A 1200 74.76 16.63 -31.93
C TYR A 1200 74.75 15.67 -33.12
N ARG A 1201 73.60 15.44 -33.76
CA ARG A 1201 73.51 14.63 -35.00
C ARG A 1201 74.33 15.23 -36.13
N LYS A 1202 74.36 16.55 -36.26
CA LYS A 1202 75.18 17.23 -37.27
C LYS A 1202 76.68 17.04 -37.02
N VAL A 1203 77.13 17.19 -35.76
CA VAL A 1203 78.53 16.95 -35.37
C VAL A 1203 78.90 15.47 -35.50
N GLN A 1204 77.98 14.55 -35.21
CA GLN A 1204 78.17 13.11 -35.40
C GLN A 1204 78.34 12.78 -36.88
N HIS A 1205 77.52 13.37 -37.76
CA HIS A 1205 77.64 13.16 -39.20
C HIS A 1205 78.96 13.76 -39.75
N GLU A 1206 79.38 14.93 -39.27
CA GLU A 1206 80.68 15.53 -39.61
C GLU A 1206 81.86 14.68 -39.10
N MET A 1207 81.71 14.00 -37.95
CA MET A 1207 82.69 13.05 -37.42
C MET A 1207 82.75 11.77 -38.26
N GLU A 1208 81.60 11.23 -38.68
CA GLU A 1208 81.52 10.06 -39.56
C GLU A 1208 82.13 10.36 -40.94
N GLU A 1209 81.89 11.55 -41.50
CA GLU A 1209 82.57 11.98 -42.74
C GLU A 1209 84.08 12.17 -42.56
N ALA A 1210 84.53 12.66 -41.39
CA ALA A 1210 85.94 12.79 -41.08
C ALA A 1210 86.60 11.41 -40.88
N GLN A 1211 85.87 10.46 -40.29
CA GLN A 1211 86.27 9.06 -40.12
C GLN A 1211 86.40 8.38 -41.50
N GLU A 1212 85.42 8.53 -42.39
CA GLU A 1212 85.52 8.00 -43.76
C GLU A 1212 86.70 8.62 -44.52
N ARG A 1213 86.95 9.92 -44.36
CA ARG A 1213 88.13 10.58 -44.95
C ARG A 1213 89.44 10.03 -44.37
N ALA A 1214 89.48 9.76 -43.06
CA ALA A 1214 90.63 9.15 -42.40
C ALA A 1214 90.86 7.71 -42.88
N ASP A 1215 89.80 6.91 -43.04
CA ASP A 1215 89.85 5.53 -43.53
C ASP A 1215 90.29 5.48 -45.01
N ILE A 1216 89.83 6.44 -45.83
CA ILE A 1216 90.30 6.61 -47.21
C ILE A 1216 91.78 7.00 -47.23
N ALA A 1217 92.22 7.92 -46.37
CA ALA A 1217 93.62 8.30 -46.25
C ALA A 1217 94.49 7.12 -45.75
N GLU A 1218 94.00 6.34 -44.80
CA GLU A 1218 94.68 5.15 -44.28
C GLU A 1218 94.74 4.03 -45.33
N SER A 1219 93.69 3.87 -46.13
CA SER A 1219 93.67 2.99 -47.31
C SER A 1219 94.68 3.43 -48.38
N GLN A 1220 94.81 4.74 -48.62
CA GLN A 1220 95.83 5.27 -49.52
C GLN A 1220 97.26 5.12 -48.96
N VAL A 1221 97.47 5.34 -47.66
CA VAL A 1221 98.75 5.10 -46.99
C VAL A 1221 99.10 3.61 -46.99
N ASN A 1222 98.13 2.71 -46.80
CA ASN A 1222 98.34 1.28 -46.90
C ASN A 1222 98.63 0.83 -48.34
N LYS A 1223 98.02 1.46 -49.36
CA LYS A 1223 98.40 1.28 -50.77
C LYS A 1223 99.81 1.81 -51.06
N LEU A 1224 100.22 2.91 -50.44
CA LEU A 1224 101.59 3.44 -50.55
C LEU A 1224 102.58 2.54 -49.83
N ARG A 1225 102.28 2.05 -48.62
CA ARG A 1225 103.09 1.06 -47.89
C ARG A 1225 103.20 -0.26 -48.64
N ALA A 1226 102.15 -0.72 -49.29
CA ALA A 1226 102.18 -1.88 -50.18
C ALA A 1226 103.09 -1.63 -51.41
N LYS A 1227 103.02 -0.44 -52.01
CA LYS A 1227 103.95 -0.02 -53.07
C LYS A 1227 105.40 0.12 -52.59
N THR A 1228 105.65 0.59 -51.36
CA THR A 1228 107.00 0.64 -50.76
C THR A 1228 107.52 -0.75 -50.42
N ARG A 1229 106.62 -1.70 -50.07
CA ARG A 1229 106.96 -3.10 -49.80
C ARG A 1229 107.27 -3.89 -51.08
N ASP A 1230 106.70 -3.50 -52.22
CA ASP A 1230 107.09 -3.99 -53.55
C ASP A 1230 108.36 -3.30 -54.09
N ALA A 1231 108.62 -2.03 -53.72
CA ALA A 1231 109.86 -1.34 -54.06
C ALA A 1231 111.08 -1.85 -53.27
N ASN A 1232 110.90 -2.36 -52.05
CA ASN A 1232 111.98 -2.92 -51.22
C ASN A 1232 112.33 -4.40 -51.50
N LYS A 1233 111.71 -5.05 -52.50
CA LYS A 1233 112.14 -6.38 -52.97
C LYS A 1233 113.27 -6.35 -54.02
N GLY A 1234 113.83 -5.17 -54.30
CA GLY A 1234 114.90 -5.00 -55.29
C GLY A 1234 116.33 -4.92 -54.74
N THR A 1235 116.52 -4.72 -53.44
CA THR A 1235 117.85 -4.35 -52.92
C THR A 1235 118.06 -4.76 -51.46
N GLU A 1236 118.30 -6.06 -51.23
CA GLU A 1236 119.25 -6.60 -50.25
C GLU A 1236 119.46 -8.10 -50.62
N VAL A 1237 120.69 -8.41 -51.06
CA VAL A 1237 121.08 -9.58 -51.88
C VAL A 1237 121.99 -10.48 -51.06
N ALA A 1238 121.67 -11.77 -50.97
CA ALA A 1238 122.43 -12.82 -50.26
C ALA A 1238 122.53 -12.69 -48.72
N GLU A 1239 122.41 -13.86 -48.10
CA GLU A 1239 122.47 -14.23 -46.67
C GLU A 1239 121.24 -13.99 -45.78
#